data_AF-A0AAU2VKY9-F1
#
_entry.id   AF-A0AAU2VKY9-F1
#
_cell.length_a   1.000
_cell.length_b   1.000
_cell.length_c   1.000
_cell.angle_alpha   90.00
_cell.angle_beta   90.00
_cell.angle_gamma   90.00
#
_symmetry.space_group_name_H-M   'P 1'
#
loop_
_entity.id
_entity.type
_entity.pdbx_description
1 polymer ?
#
loop_
_entity_poly.entity_id
_entity_poly.type
_entity_poly.pdbx_seq_one_letter_code
_entity_poly.pdbx_strand_id
1 'polypeptide(L)'
;MSPPSRDLVSRATRMRFRSLATNLNVRMIAEAWQGNNFAPVPDDELRYTDTSLRRTTFESYAAAVDWTYRGHVTRALHVFEDIIRIGQREAWSGAWLQDLSEALQRDGLQIDERGRITEVPGSWRPTPPNRTSIRTDSALTEVTRRRIVDVLTTADWTGGLGDLRFLERLYNLDALPSYDSRFTTAREDISKHRYANDDWDNDWIFSDDRFGLSRGQDETLLRFLSETLHPAVRTDEDEVARLLTALNCALAPDGYQLEPAAAISGSPVYRARRRADAVTSQQAGAGPAVPADPDPMPGTRHAPARWAGVALVAPEDVLRVRQLARGERRDYSCERLPFADGGQADVFRAIHKQTGATVVLKKIRDRNPPERKRARMRREITLGRWLDGHPHAMPILDADAGHSWFVMPYAPLTAEQERGQLAGASELVHLVEALCSVLSAAHQAGWIHRDIKPANVLQYEGRWVLADWGIARRPRGQTTDPQRTRVGVRFGSDGFAAPELSVDAHSATDAADVYSIGQLIGWALTGEMPAINVPLLPKAGPWRGIVRHATQNDPGRRPRTAQALRQLVRQEMHPPAQSALVTGTGLQRDLEEGSATAAHELVSLAARHTDDAALYCDLLVKLPLHDLLPALLANTQHAIDIVRAMAALLGTHRSPERGEVDAAIMWLIGIAQRAAATGALDLLEECCNGAFEWDADWDQWGPQREIAAWLRTLTSDNASSVASMLRQHRNCAAHFSHLIDDVFVDHRIRAAITENGSADRAHADNEAGTIAPELP
;
A
#
# COMPACT_ATOMS: atom_id res chain seq x y z
N MET A 1 -5.67 35.35 13.37
CA MET A 1 -5.91 34.22 12.47
C MET A 1 -4.78 34.18 11.46
N SER A 2 -4.04 33.06 11.42
CA SER A 2 -3.10 32.76 10.35
C SER A 2 -3.87 32.70 9.02
N PRO A 3 -3.28 33.12 7.89
CA PRO A 3 -3.96 33.08 6.59
C PRO A 3 -4.27 31.62 6.22
N PRO A 4 -5.28 31.36 5.35
CA PRO A 4 -5.51 30.03 4.80
C PRO A 4 -4.20 29.50 4.22
N SER A 5 -3.96 28.18 4.34
CA SER A 5 -2.79 27.56 3.72
C SER A 5 -2.94 27.66 2.20
N ARG A 6 -2.45 28.78 1.66
CA ARG A 6 -2.39 29.06 0.23
C ARG A 6 -1.42 28.05 -0.37
N ASP A 7 -1.82 27.42 -1.49
CA ASP A 7 -0.89 26.61 -2.29
C ASP A 7 0.41 27.40 -2.44
N LEU A 8 1.52 26.79 -2.03
CA LEU A 8 2.85 27.42 -2.08
C LEU A 8 3.27 27.70 -3.54
N VAL A 9 2.63 27.03 -4.51
CA VAL A 9 2.72 27.31 -5.95
C VAL A 9 1.32 27.35 -6.54
N SER A 10 0.94 28.48 -7.13
CA SER A 10 -0.42 28.70 -7.62
C SER A 10 -0.79 27.78 -8.79
N ARG A 11 -2.09 27.57 -8.98
CA ARG A 11 -2.62 26.85 -10.17
C ARG A 11 -2.18 27.51 -11.48
N ALA A 12 -2.07 28.83 -11.52
CA ALA A 12 -1.62 29.57 -12.69
C ALA A 12 -0.18 29.19 -13.08
N THR A 13 0.73 29.14 -12.09
CA THR A 13 2.12 28.72 -12.30
C THR A 13 2.22 27.26 -12.75
N ARG A 14 1.45 26.35 -12.13
CA ARG A 14 1.38 24.93 -12.53
C ARG A 14 0.93 24.75 -13.99
N MET A 15 -0.04 25.56 -14.44
CA MET A 15 -0.53 25.51 -15.83
C MET A 15 0.52 25.99 -16.85
N ARG A 16 1.46 26.85 -16.44
CA ARG A 16 2.59 27.26 -17.29
C ARG A 16 3.58 26.11 -17.48
N PHE A 17 3.94 25.40 -16.41
CA PHE A 17 4.78 24.19 -16.52
C PHE A 17 4.09 23.06 -17.31
N ARG A 18 2.78 22.85 -17.12
CA ARG A 18 2.00 21.92 -17.95
C ARG A 18 2.08 22.26 -19.44
N SER A 19 2.07 23.55 -19.78
CA SER A 19 2.15 23.98 -21.18
C SER A 19 3.51 23.63 -21.80
N LEU A 20 4.58 23.66 -21.00
CA LEU A 20 5.94 23.28 -21.43
C LEU A 20 6.16 21.78 -21.54
N ALA A 21 5.33 20.96 -20.86
CA ALA A 21 5.35 19.51 -21.03
C ALA A 21 5.12 19.09 -22.50
N THR A 22 4.56 19.96 -23.34
CA THR A 22 4.42 19.70 -24.78
C THR A 22 5.74 19.62 -25.54
N ASN A 23 6.78 20.31 -25.06
CA ASN A 23 8.12 20.26 -25.65
C ASN A 23 8.94 19.04 -25.18
N LEU A 24 8.46 18.32 -24.15
CA LEU A 24 9.09 17.11 -23.62
C LEU A 24 8.46 15.86 -24.22
N ASN A 25 9.18 14.74 -24.23
CA ASN A 25 8.55 13.45 -24.44
C ASN A 25 8.03 12.87 -23.11
N VAL A 26 7.12 11.91 -23.19
CA VAL A 26 6.44 11.32 -22.01
C VAL A 26 7.42 10.67 -21.03
N ARG A 27 8.49 10.05 -21.55
CA ARG A 27 9.56 9.44 -20.73
C ARG A 27 10.36 10.46 -19.95
N MET A 28 10.72 11.59 -20.55
CA MET A 28 11.43 12.67 -19.85
C MET A 28 10.58 13.30 -18.74
N ILE A 29 9.26 13.39 -18.95
CA ILE A 29 8.32 13.82 -17.90
C ILE A 29 8.35 12.79 -16.76
N ALA A 30 8.17 11.50 -17.08
CA ALA A 30 8.19 10.43 -16.08
C ALA A 30 9.53 10.35 -15.33
N GLU A 31 10.67 10.44 -16.01
CA GLU A 31 12.02 10.43 -15.43
C GLU A 31 12.26 11.63 -14.50
N ALA A 32 11.82 12.84 -14.89
CA ALA A 32 11.95 14.02 -14.04
C ALA A 32 11.13 13.89 -12.74
N TRP A 33 9.90 13.37 -12.81
CA TRP A 33 9.06 13.14 -11.64
C TRP A 33 9.56 11.97 -10.78
N GLN A 34 9.96 10.85 -11.38
CA GLN A 34 10.45 9.66 -10.67
C GLN A 34 11.82 9.89 -10.02
N GLY A 35 12.72 10.63 -10.69
CA GLY A 35 14.01 11.04 -10.14
C GLY A 35 13.91 11.95 -8.92
N ASN A 36 12.73 12.53 -8.68
CA ASN A 36 12.39 13.30 -7.49
C ASN A 36 11.43 12.54 -6.53
N ASN A 37 11.47 11.21 -6.57
CA ASN A 37 10.76 10.25 -5.71
C ASN A 37 9.22 10.32 -5.78
N PHE A 38 8.66 10.63 -6.95
CA PHE A 38 7.23 10.43 -7.21
C PHE A 38 6.99 9.04 -7.84
N ALA A 39 5.93 8.35 -7.41
CA ALA A 39 5.62 6.98 -7.84
C ALA A 39 5.40 6.88 -9.36
N PRO A 40 5.85 5.80 -10.03
CA PRO A 40 5.70 5.63 -11.47
C PRO A 40 4.22 5.53 -11.88
N VAL A 41 3.88 6.10 -13.03
CA VAL A 41 2.61 5.85 -13.72
C VAL A 41 2.77 4.57 -14.57
N PRO A 42 1.81 3.63 -14.57
CA PRO A 42 1.91 2.36 -15.29
C PRO A 42 2.25 2.49 -16.80
N ASP A 43 3.10 1.59 -17.30
CA ASP A 43 3.66 1.64 -18.67
C ASP A 43 2.63 1.43 -19.79
N ASP A 44 1.46 0.86 -19.49
CA ASP A 44 0.39 0.55 -20.44
C ASP A 44 -0.33 1.80 -20.99
N GLU A 45 -0.07 2.98 -20.43
CA GLU A 45 -0.61 4.27 -20.89
C GLU A 45 0.36 5.09 -21.77
N LEU A 46 1.63 4.67 -21.95
CA LEU A 46 2.68 5.50 -22.55
C LEU A 46 2.82 5.30 -24.08
N ARG A 47 1.99 6.01 -24.88
CA ARG A 47 2.20 6.12 -26.34
C ARG A 47 3.10 7.32 -26.70
N TYR A 48 4.32 7.04 -27.14
CA TYR A 48 5.26 8.07 -27.59
C TYR A 48 4.79 8.73 -28.89
N THR A 49 4.08 9.86 -28.79
CA THR A 49 4.07 10.98 -29.78
C THR A 49 3.00 12.04 -29.52
N ASP A 50 1.92 11.77 -28.78
CA ASP A 50 0.77 12.71 -28.64
C ASP A 50 1.03 13.85 -27.64
N THR A 51 0.69 15.08 -28.04
CA THR A 51 0.77 16.30 -27.22
C THR A 51 -0.21 16.29 -26.05
N SER A 52 -1.38 15.66 -26.24
CA SER A 52 -2.42 15.50 -25.22
C SER A 52 -1.92 14.58 -24.11
N LEU A 53 -1.29 13.47 -24.48
CA LEU A 53 -0.75 12.50 -23.54
C LEU A 53 0.35 13.11 -22.65
N ARG A 54 1.26 13.91 -23.21
CA ARG A 54 2.31 14.61 -22.43
C ARG A 54 1.73 15.52 -21.33
N ARG A 55 0.68 16.28 -21.68
CA ARG A 55 -0.01 17.16 -20.73
C ARG A 55 -0.77 16.37 -19.67
N THR A 56 -1.44 15.29 -20.07
CA THR A 56 -2.16 14.40 -19.15
C THR A 56 -1.21 13.69 -18.20
N THR A 57 -0.07 13.17 -18.67
CA THR A 57 0.96 12.56 -17.81
C THR A 57 1.48 13.56 -16.78
N PHE A 58 1.80 14.80 -17.20
CA PHE A 58 2.22 15.85 -16.28
C PHE A 58 1.13 16.17 -15.24
N GLU A 59 -0.14 16.23 -15.65
CA GLU A 59 -1.27 16.48 -14.75
C GLU A 59 -1.51 15.34 -13.75
N SER A 60 -1.35 14.08 -14.18
CA SER A 60 -1.46 12.91 -13.30
C SER A 60 -0.43 12.95 -12.17
N TYR A 61 0.81 13.34 -12.49
CA TYR A 61 1.84 13.56 -11.47
C TYR A 61 1.56 14.78 -10.59
N ALA A 62 1.19 15.92 -11.18
CA ALA A 62 0.89 17.15 -10.44
C ALA A 62 -0.32 17.03 -9.51
N ALA A 63 -1.28 16.16 -9.83
CA ALA A 63 -2.45 15.85 -8.99
C ALA A 63 -2.08 15.03 -7.74
N ALA A 64 -0.94 14.32 -7.76
CA ALA A 64 -0.43 13.58 -6.61
C ALA A 64 0.39 14.44 -5.63
N VAL A 65 0.67 15.71 -5.99
CA VAL A 65 1.39 16.67 -5.15
C VAL A 65 0.41 17.36 -4.20
N ASP A 66 0.73 17.36 -2.91
CA ASP A 66 0.07 18.21 -1.92
C ASP A 66 0.72 19.60 -1.97
N TRP A 67 0.07 20.55 -2.63
CA TRP A 67 0.59 21.90 -2.87
C TRP A 67 0.57 22.81 -1.64
N THR A 68 0.02 22.33 -0.53
CA THR A 68 -0.01 23.02 0.77
C THR A 68 1.11 22.53 1.71
N TYR A 69 1.69 21.35 1.43
CA TYR A 69 2.77 20.76 2.21
C TYR A 69 4.14 21.07 1.62
N ARG A 70 4.96 21.82 2.38
CA ARG A 70 6.28 22.31 1.92
C ARG A 70 7.19 21.21 1.39
N GLY A 71 7.21 20.03 2.02
CA GLY A 71 8.05 18.92 1.56
C GLY A 71 7.64 18.33 0.21
N HIS A 72 6.35 18.35 -0.13
CA HIS A 72 5.85 17.92 -1.45
C HIS A 72 6.11 18.99 -2.51
N VAL A 73 5.94 20.26 -2.15
CA VAL A 73 6.21 21.39 -3.02
C VAL A 73 7.69 21.51 -3.34
N THR A 74 8.60 21.34 -2.37
CA THR A 74 10.05 21.37 -2.62
C THR A 74 10.47 20.32 -3.64
N ARG A 75 9.95 19.08 -3.54
CA ARG A 75 10.24 18.04 -4.54
C ARG A 75 9.64 18.38 -5.91
N ALA A 76 8.42 18.91 -5.96
CA ALA A 76 7.81 19.35 -7.22
C ALA A 76 8.56 20.53 -7.85
N LEU A 77 9.14 21.43 -7.05
CA LEU A 77 9.99 22.51 -7.54
C LEU A 77 11.29 21.98 -8.15
N HIS A 78 11.91 20.94 -7.59
CA HIS A 78 13.07 20.30 -8.24
C HIS A 78 12.71 19.69 -9.60
N VAL A 79 11.54 19.08 -9.74
CA VAL A 79 11.03 18.63 -11.06
C VAL A 79 10.92 19.82 -12.04
N PHE A 80 10.44 20.97 -11.56
CA PHE A 80 10.35 22.18 -12.36
C PHE A 80 11.72 22.73 -12.76
N GLU A 81 12.71 22.66 -11.87
CA GLU A 81 14.11 23.00 -12.18
C GLU A 81 14.70 22.07 -13.25
N ASP A 82 14.44 20.76 -13.18
CA ASP A 82 14.89 19.80 -14.17
C ASP A 82 14.30 20.12 -15.56
N ILE A 83 13.01 20.47 -15.61
CA ILE A 83 12.33 20.90 -16.84
C ILE A 83 12.94 22.20 -17.39
N ILE A 84 13.27 23.17 -16.53
CA ILE A 84 13.92 24.43 -16.94
C ILE A 84 15.30 24.16 -17.53
N ARG A 85 16.11 23.31 -16.87
CA ARG A 85 17.46 22.96 -17.35
C ARG A 85 17.42 22.24 -18.68
N ILE A 86 16.43 21.36 -18.89
CA ILE A 86 16.20 20.71 -20.19
C ILE A 86 15.91 21.77 -21.26
N GLY A 87 14.97 22.69 -21.00
CA GLY A 87 14.61 23.72 -21.98
C GLY A 87 15.75 24.69 -22.31
N GLN A 88 16.61 25.00 -21.34
CA GLN A 88 17.82 25.81 -21.55
C GLN A 88 18.87 25.05 -22.38
N ARG A 89 19.11 23.77 -22.10
CA ARG A 89 20.05 22.91 -22.84
C ARG A 89 19.62 22.67 -24.27
N GLU A 90 18.31 22.52 -24.50
CA GLU A 90 17.72 22.29 -25.82
C GLU A 90 17.38 23.57 -26.59
N ALA A 91 17.70 24.74 -26.04
CA ALA A 91 17.48 26.05 -26.65
C ALA A 91 16.05 26.27 -27.19
N TRP A 92 15.03 25.92 -26.37
CA TRP A 92 13.63 26.10 -26.76
C TRP A 92 13.32 27.55 -27.17
N SER A 93 12.63 27.72 -28.30
CA SER A 93 12.30 29.04 -28.86
C SER A 93 11.13 29.71 -28.15
N GLY A 94 11.14 31.05 -28.07
CA GLY A 94 10.03 31.86 -27.55
C GLY A 94 10.26 32.40 -26.13
N ALA A 95 9.33 33.20 -25.62
CA ALA A 95 9.44 33.88 -24.33
C ALA A 95 9.12 32.98 -23.11
N TRP A 96 9.24 31.65 -23.25
CA TRP A 96 8.78 30.68 -22.26
C TRP A 96 9.43 30.83 -20.88
N LEU A 97 10.74 31.15 -20.85
CA LEU A 97 11.47 31.34 -19.59
C LEU A 97 11.06 32.63 -18.89
N GLN A 98 10.74 33.69 -19.66
CA GLN A 98 10.22 34.94 -19.15
C GLN A 98 8.82 34.76 -18.57
N ASP A 99 7.93 34.08 -19.30
CA ASP A 99 6.56 33.76 -18.85
C ASP A 99 6.55 32.91 -17.57
N LEU A 100 7.46 31.95 -17.44
CA LEU A 100 7.64 31.16 -16.22
C LEU A 100 8.15 32.00 -15.05
N SER A 101 9.16 32.85 -15.31
CA SER A 101 9.75 33.71 -14.30
C SER A 101 8.70 34.67 -13.72
N GLU A 102 7.87 35.27 -14.57
CA GLU A 102 6.77 36.14 -14.14
C GLU A 102 5.70 35.39 -13.31
N ALA A 103 5.41 34.13 -13.66
CA ALA A 103 4.46 33.31 -12.91
C ALA A 103 5.01 32.92 -11.51
N LEU A 104 6.26 32.48 -11.44
CA LEU A 104 6.93 32.13 -10.19
C LEU A 104 7.10 33.36 -9.28
N GLN A 105 7.40 34.54 -9.83
CA GLN A 105 7.51 35.78 -9.06
C GLN A 105 6.21 36.16 -8.36
N ARG A 106 5.04 35.89 -8.97
CA ARG A 106 3.72 36.10 -8.35
C ARG A 106 3.46 35.17 -7.16
N ASP A 107 4.17 34.04 -7.12
CA ASP A 107 4.15 33.08 -6.02
C ASP A 107 5.33 33.28 -5.04
N GLY A 108 6.12 34.35 -5.22
CA GLY A 108 7.25 34.68 -4.33
C GLY A 108 8.53 33.88 -4.60
N LEU A 109 8.64 33.27 -5.78
CA LEU A 109 9.76 32.44 -6.23
C LEU A 109 10.49 33.10 -7.42
N GLN A 110 11.78 32.84 -7.59
CA GLN A 110 12.58 33.33 -8.72
C GLN A 110 13.48 32.22 -9.28
N ILE A 111 13.78 32.29 -10.57
CA ILE A 111 14.70 31.38 -11.25
C ILE A 111 16.09 32.04 -11.31
N ASP A 112 17.15 31.34 -10.90
CA ASP A 112 18.53 31.80 -11.03
C ASP A 112 19.14 31.50 -12.43
N GLU A 113 20.34 32.01 -12.69
CA GLU A 113 21.05 31.80 -13.97
C GLU A 113 21.36 30.32 -14.28
N ARG A 114 21.27 29.44 -13.28
CA ARG A 114 21.49 27.98 -13.40
C ARG A 114 20.17 27.19 -13.46
N GLY A 115 19.03 27.88 -13.56
CA GLY A 115 17.71 27.27 -13.64
C GLY A 115 17.16 26.75 -12.31
N ARG A 116 17.71 27.15 -11.15
CA ARG A 116 17.19 26.78 -9.83
C ARG A 116 16.11 27.75 -9.37
N ILE A 117 15.12 27.24 -8.66
CA ILE A 117 14.01 28.03 -8.12
C ILE A 117 14.29 28.36 -6.65
N THR A 118 14.40 29.65 -6.33
CA THR A 118 14.68 30.14 -4.97
C THR A 118 13.60 31.11 -4.49
N GLU A 119 13.44 31.27 -3.18
CA GLU A 119 12.49 32.23 -2.60
C GLU A 119 13.03 33.66 -2.74
N VAL A 120 12.19 34.61 -3.14
CA VAL A 120 12.56 36.03 -3.27
C VAL A 120 12.60 36.68 -1.87
N PRO A 121 13.76 37.20 -1.42
CA PRO A 121 13.84 37.85 -0.11
C PRO A 121 13.02 39.15 -0.06
N GLY A 122 12.01 39.22 0.83
CA GLY A 122 11.34 40.49 1.20
C GLY A 122 10.02 40.85 0.51
N SER A 123 9.36 39.93 -0.21
CA SER A 123 8.12 40.19 -0.98
C SER A 123 6.81 40.23 -0.15
N TRP A 124 6.87 40.29 1.19
CA TRP A 124 5.69 40.41 2.05
C TRP A 124 5.55 41.81 2.63
N ARG A 125 4.60 42.62 2.11
CA ARG A 125 4.09 43.84 2.79
C ARG A 125 2.58 44.08 2.50
N PRO A 126 1.76 44.38 3.52
CA PRO A 126 0.35 44.74 3.36
C PRO A 126 0.16 46.26 3.29
N THR A 127 -0.79 46.75 2.49
CA THR A 127 -1.35 48.11 2.70
C THR A 127 -2.81 48.21 2.20
N PRO A 128 -3.74 48.80 2.99
CA PRO A 128 -5.19 48.83 2.71
C PRO A 128 -5.65 50.19 2.16
N PRO A 129 -6.93 50.30 1.72
CA PRO A 129 -7.70 51.50 2.04
C PRO A 129 -9.12 51.24 2.58
N ASN A 130 -9.32 51.80 3.79
CA ASN A 130 -10.43 52.59 4.30
C ASN A 130 -11.86 52.01 4.51
N ARG A 131 -12.08 51.60 5.77
CA ARG A 131 -13.11 52.03 6.73
C ARG A 131 -14.51 52.40 6.19
N THR A 132 -15.44 51.49 6.42
CA THR A 132 -16.58 51.69 7.35
C THR A 132 -17.19 50.34 7.74
N SER A 133 -17.09 50.02 9.05
CA SER A 133 -17.94 49.10 9.83
C SER A 133 -18.37 47.76 9.18
N ILE A 134 -17.82 46.59 9.56
CA ILE A 134 -18.20 45.80 10.76
C ILE A 134 -17.15 44.68 10.92
N ARG A 135 -16.79 44.34 12.18
CA ARG A 135 -15.88 43.24 12.57
C ARG A 135 -16.28 41.90 11.93
N THR A 136 -15.33 41.08 11.48
CA THR A 136 -15.56 39.64 11.24
C THR A 136 -14.48 38.81 11.92
N ASP A 137 -14.70 38.55 13.20
CA ASP A 137 -14.09 37.47 13.98
C ASP A 137 -14.73 36.15 13.51
N SER A 138 -14.16 35.44 12.51
CA SER A 138 -14.63 34.09 12.16
C SER A 138 -14.00 33.08 13.13
N ALA A 139 -14.82 32.33 13.83
CA ALA A 139 -14.45 31.35 14.84
C ALA A 139 -14.54 29.89 14.34
N LEU A 140 -15.18 29.61 13.20
CA LEU A 140 -15.18 28.30 12.53
C LEU A 140 -13.94 28.11 11.63
N THR A 141 -13.23 27.00 11.83
CA THR A 141 -12.07 26.56 11.04
C THR A 141 -12.47 25.96 9.70
N GLU A 142 -11.55 25.97 8.74
CA GLU A 142 -11.72 25.36 7.42
C GLU A 142 -11.98 23.85 7.49
N VAL A 143 -11.40 23.16 8.48
CA VAL A 143 -11.62 21.73 8.73
C VAL A 143 -13.07 21.46 9.16
N THR A 144 -13.61 22.27 10.06
CA THR A 144 -15.02 22.17 10.48
C THR A 144 -15.97 22.46 9.33
N ARG A 145 -15.67 23.49 8.52
CA ARG A 145 -16.43 23.80 7.31
C ARG A 145 -16.44 22.62 6.32
N ARG A 146 -15.29 21.97 6.10
CA ARG A 146 -15.21 20.79 5.23
C ARG A 146 -16.03 19.63 5.77
N ARG A 147 -15.95 19.33 7.08
CA ARG A 147 -16.76 18.30 7.74
C ARG A 147 -18.26 18.56 7.61
N ILE A 148 -18.67 19.82 7.74
CA ILE A 148 -20.07 20.24 7.56
C ILE A 148 -20.53 19.98 6.11
N VAL A 149 -19.71 20.34 5.12
CA VAL A 149 -19.98 20.04 3.71
C VAL A 149 -20.10 18.53 3.50
N ASP A 150 -19.19 17.72 4.05
CA ASP A 150 -19.23 16.26 3.91
C ASP A 150 -20.51 15.66 4.55
N VAL A 151 -21.00 16.22 5.67
CA VAL A 151 -22.28 15.82 6.29
C VAL A 151 -23.49 16.20 5.41
N LEU A 152 -23.46 17.38 4.78
CA LEU A 152 -24.59 17.89 4.01
C LEU A 152 -24.60 17.45 2.53
N THR A 153 -23.50 16.91 2.02
CA THR A 153 -23.45 16.30 0.68
C THR A 153 -23.90 14.84 0.69
N THR A 154 -23.88 14.21 1.87
CA THR A 154 -24.35 12.84 2.09
C THR A 154 -25.82 12.77 2.55
N ALA A 155 -26.44 13.91 2.80
CA ALA A 155 -27.86 14.06 3.11
C ALA A 155 -28.52 15.08 2.16
N ASP A 156 -29.82 14.98 1.89
CA ASP A 156 -30.51 16.01 1.10
C ASP A 156 -30.67 17.29 1.93
N TRP A 157 -29.73 18.24 1.83
CA TRP A 157 -29.75 19.49 2.60
C TRP A 157 -31.06 20.29 2.46
N THR A 158 -31.84 20.09 1.39
CA THR A 158 -33.14 20.76 1.16
C THR A 158 -34.33 20.11 1.88
N GLY A 159 -34.16 18.91 2.45
CA GLY A 159 -35.25 18.16 3.11
C GLY A 159 -36.44 17.85 2.19
N GLY A 160 -36.22 17.78 0.88
CA GLY A 160 -37.25 17.54 -0.12
C GLY A 160 -38.01 18.79 -0.60
N LEU A 161 -37.66 20.00 -0.15
CA LEU A 161 -38.25 21.25 -0.66
C LEU A 161 -37.74 21.63 -2.06
N GLY A 162 -36.56 21.12 -2.43
CA GLY A 162 -35.83 21.50 -3.65
C GLY A 162 -35.01 22.78 -3.49
N ASP A 163 -33.89 22.85 -4.20
CA ASP A 163 -32.85 23.88 -4.13
C ASP A 163 -33.41 25.31 -4.14
N LEU A 164 -34.29 25.66 -5.09
CA LEU A 164 -34.84 27.01 -5.20
C LEU A 164 -35.68 27.41 -3.98
N ARG A 165 -36.63 26.56 -3.58
CA ARG A 165 -37.54 26.87 -2.46
C ARG A 165 -36.80 26.90 -1.13
N PHE A 166 -35.74 26.10 -0.98
CA PHE A 166 -34.88 26.18 0.19
C PHE A 166 -34.07 27.48 0.19
N LEU A 167 -33.38 27.80 -0.91
CA LEU A 167 -32.48 28.95 -0.98
C LEU A 167 -33.22 30.29 -0.91
N GLU A 168 -34.45 30.38 -1.42
CA GLU A 168 -35.30 31.58 -1.29
C GLU A 168 -35.63 31.93 0.17
N ARG A 169 -35.49 30.97 1.10
CA ARG A 169 -35.67 31.21 2.54
C ARG A 169 -34.47 31.91 3.17
N LEU A 170 -33.30 31.83 2.52
CA LEU A 170 -32.03 32.33 3.03
C LEU A 170 -31.48 33.52 2.22
N TYR A 171 -31.77 33.57 0.92
CA TYR A 171 -31.17 34.50 -0.04
C TYR A 171 -32.23 35.11 -0.96
N ASN A 172 -32.02 36.38 -1.35
CA ASN A 172 -32.79 36.98 -2.44
C ASN A 172 -32.14 36.63 -3.78
N LEU A 173 -32.59 35.56 -4.42
CA LEU A 173 -31.99 35.03 -5.65
C LEU A 173 -32.14 35.96 -6.88
N ASP A 174 -33.07 36.93 -6.87
CA ASP A 174 -33.20 37.92 -7.97
C ASP A 174 -32.16 39.03 -7.87
N ALA A 175 -31.62 39.24 -6.65
CA ALA A 175 -30.62 40.26 -6.39
C ALA A 175 -29.18 39.74 -6.57
N LEU A 176 -28.99 38.43 -6.68
CA LEU A 176 -27.69 37.81 -6.92
C LEU A 176 -27.42 37.66 -8.42
N PRO A 177 -26.21 37.99 -8.90
CA PRO A 177 -25.87 37.88 -10.32
C PRO A 177 -25.77 36.41 -10.76
N SER A 178 -26.08 36.14 -12.03
CA SER A 178 -25.79 34.85 -12.65
C SER A 178 -24.29 34.66 -12.92
N TYR A 179 -23.80 33.42 -12.83
CA TYR A 179 -22.48 33.05 -13.35
C TYR A 179 -22.51 32.58 -14.80
N ASP A 180 -23.71 32.34 -15.33
CA ASP A 180 -23.92 32.17 -16.76
C ASP A 180 -24.34 33.51 -17.38
N SER A 181 -23.47 34.05 -18.24
CA SER A 181 -23.71 35.30 -18.97
C SER A 181 -25.02 35.37 -19.76
N ARG A 182 -25.69 34.23 -20.00
CA ARG A 182 -27.00 34.14 -20.69
C ARG A 182 -28.17 34.54 -19.79
N PHE A 183 -28.00 34.56 -18.47
CA PHE A 183 -29.04 34.87 -17.49
C PHE A 183 -28.65 36.08 -16.65
N THR A 184 -29.64 36.75 -16.08
CA THR A 184 -29.37 37.98 -15.30
C THR A 184 -29.26 37.66 -13.81
N THR A 185 -30.08 36.74 -13.32
CA THR A 185 -30.19 36.44 -11.88
C THR A 185 -29.74 35.02 -11.55
N ALA A 186 -29.32 34.80 -10.30
CA ALA A 186 -29.00 33.48 -9.79
C ALA A 186 -30.22 32.54 -9.82
N ARG A 187 -31.44 33.07 -9.69
CA ARG A 187 -32.67 32.26 -9.80
C ARG A 187 -32.81 31.63 -11.19
N GLU A 188 -32.62 32.40 -12.25
CA GLU A 188 -32.72 31.91 -13.63
C GLU A 188 -31.64 30.85 -13.92
N ASP A 189 -30.42 31.12 -13.47
CA ASP A 189 -29.24 30.24 -13.54
C ASP A 189 -29.50 28.88 -12.88
N ILE A 190 -29.91 28.89 -11.61
CA ILE A 190 -30.20 27.69 -10.83
C ILE A 190 -31.41 26.95 -11.41
N SER A 191 -32.47 27.66 -11.80
CA SER A 191 -33.66 27.04 -12.38
C SER A 191 -33.31 26.28 -13.67
N LYS A 192 -32.48 26.87 -14.53
CA LYS A 192 -32.08 26.23 -15.78
C LYS A 192 -31.22 25.00 -15.51
N HIS A 193 -30.20 25.12 -14.69
CA HIS A 193 -29.21 24.05 -14.52
C HIS A 193 -29.69 22.92 -13.61
N ARG A 194 -30.44 23.21 -12.53
CA ARG A 194 -30.91 22.19 -11.58
C ARG A 194 -32.26 21.57 -11.93
N TYR A 195 -33.09 22.22 -12.74
CA TYR A 195 -34.44 21.72 -13.03
C TYR A 195 -34.74 21.52 -14.52
N ALA A 196 -34.19 22.36 -15.40
CA ALA A 196 -34.45 22.22 -16.84
C ALA A 196 -33.45 21.30 -17.56
N ASN A 197 -32.20 21.28 -17.10
CA ASN A 197 -31.12 20.51 -17.72
C ASN A 197 -30.55 19.39 -16.81
N ASP A 198 -30.66 19.55 -15.48
CA ASP A 198 -30.10 18.64 -14.47
C ASP A 198 -28.60 18.33 -14.69
N ASP A 199 -27.80 19.38 -14.89
CA ASP A 199 -26.40 19.31 -15.29
C ASP A 199 -25.41 19.83 -14.23
N TRP A 200 -25.90 20.09 -13.01
CA TRP A 200 -25.07 20.46 -11.84
C TRP A 200 -25.09 19.35 -10.80
N ASP A 201 -23.96 19.12 -10.13
CA ASP A 201 -23.84 18.14 -9.05
C ASP A 201 -24.66 18.54 -7.80
N ASN A 202 -25.04 17.59 -6.95
CA ASN A 202 -25.88 17.86 -5.77
C ASN A 202 -25.20 18.70 -4.67
N ASP A 203 -23.88 18.89 -4.76
CA ASP A 203 -23.07 19.69 -3.85
C ASP A 203 -22.66 21.07 -4.43
N TRP A 204 -23.20 21.44 -5.59
CA TRP A 204 -22.86 22.67 -6.32
C TRP A 204 -22.87 23.93 -5.42
N ILE A 205 -23.82 24.00 -4.48
CA ILE A 205 -24.02 25.13 -3.58
C ILE A 205 -22.82 25.40 -2.65
N PHE A 206 -22.03 24.37 -2.32
CA PHE A 206 -20.86 24.51 -1.47
C PHE A 206 -19.64 25.03 -2.24
N SER A 207 -19.65 24.94 -3.57
CA SER A 207 -18.60 25.46 -4.44
C SER A 207 -18.94 26.84 -5.02
N ASP A 208 -20.18 27.31 -4.85
CA ASP A 208 -20.65 28.58 -5.35
C ASP A 208 -20.40 29.73 -4.36
N ASP A 209 -19.43 30.58 -4.69
CA ASP A 209 -19.01 31.71 -3.86
C ASP A 209 -20.13 32.74 -3.61
N ARG A 210 -21.20 32.79 -4.43
CA ARG A 210 -22.35 33.71 -4.22
C ARG A 210 -23.05 33.47 -2.88
N PHE A 211 -23.02 32.23 -2.39
CA PHE A 211 -23.73 31.81 -1.19
C PHE A 211 -22.87 31.79 0.07
N GLY A 212 -21.53 31.91 -0.09
CA GLY A 212 -20.60 32.11 1.02
C GLY A 212 -20.53 30.96 2.04
N LEU A 213 -20.93 29.74 1.67
CA LEU A 213 -21.00 28.61 2.61
C LEU A 213 -19.62 28.03 2.96
N SER A 214 -18.73 27.92 1.98
CA SER A 214 -17.39 27.36 2.19
C SER A 214 -16.37 28.39 2.64
N ARG A 215 -16.47 29.64 2.17
CA ARG A 215 -15.46 30.71 2.37
C ARG A 215 -16.04 32.06 2.83
N GLY A 216 -17.34 32.15 3.09
CA GLY A 216 -18.01 33.37 3.58
C GLY A 216 -18.13 33.43 5.11
N GLN A 217 -18.94 34.36 5.62
CA GLN A 217 -19.08 34.59 7.06
C GLN A 217 -19.64 33.36 7.81
N ASP A 218 -19.18 33.13 9.04
CA ASP A 218 -19.63 31.99 9.86
C ASP A 218 -21.14 32.02 10.07
N GLU A 219 -21.70 33.22 10.28
CA GLU A 219 -23.14 33.42 10.44
C GLU A 219 -23.95 32.96 9.24
N THR A 220 -23.39 33.09 8.02
CA THR A 220 -24.05 32.62 6.79
C THR A 220 -24.16 31.10 6.78
N LEU A 221 -23.06 30.41 7.10
CA LEU A 221 -23.06 28.94 7.19
C LEU A 221 -23.95 28.46 8.35
N LEU A 222 -23.82 29.05 9.55
CA LEU A 222 -24.61 28.65 10.72
C LEU A 222 -26.11 28.85 10.50
N ARG A 223 -26.52 29.92 9.80
CA ARG A 223 -27.92 30.13 9.41
C ARG A 223 -28.40 29.07 8.42
N PHE A 224 -27.56 28.72 7.44
CA PHE A 224 -27.84 27.64 6.50
C PHE A 224 -28.05 26.29 7.22
N LEU A 225 -27.22 25.97 8.22
CA LEU A 225 -27.37 24.75 9.04
C LEU A 225 -28.64 24.76 9.87
N SER A 226 -28.97 25.89 10.49
CA SER A 226 -30.23 26.08 11.21
C SER A 226 -31.45 25.86 10.32
N GLU A 227 -31.41 26.39 9.09
CA GLU A 227 -32.52 26.26 8.14
C GLU A 227 -32.65 24.83 7.62
N THR A 228 -31.53 24.12 7.44
CA THR A 228 -31.50 22.69 7.08
C THR A 228 -32.33 21.88 8.08
N LEU A 229 -32.23 22.17 9.38
CA LEU A 229 -32.98 21.46 10.43
C LEU A 229 -34.38 22.04 10.72
N HIS A 230 -34.82 23.05 9.98
CA HIS A 230 -36.07 23.75 10.28
C HIS A 230 -37.30 22.84 10.04
N PRO A 231 -38.34 22.83 10.90
CA PRO A 231 -39.51 21.94 10.75
C PRO A 231 -40.29 22.10 9.44
N ALA A 232 -40.21 23.27 8.80
CA ALA A 232 -40.79 23.52 7.47
C ALA A 232 -39.96 22.94 6.31
N VAL A 233 -38.69 22.60 6.57
CA VAL A 233 -37.76 21.97 5.63
C VAL A 233 -37.75 20.46 5.85
N ARG A 234 -37.78 20.00 7.12
CA ARG A 234 -37.78 18.59 7.48
C ARG A 234 -38.83 18.27 8.53
N THR A 235 -39.69 17.30 8.23
CA THR A 235 -40.78 16.87 9.13
C THR A 235 -40.46 15.57 9.87
N ASP A 236 -39.42 14.82 9.50
CA ASP A 236 -39.00 13.58 10.16
C ASP A 236 -38.09 13.89 11.36
N GLU A 237 -38.61 13.68 12.58
CA GLU A 237 -37.89 13.95 13.83
C GLU A 237 -36.66 13.07 14.02
N ASP A 238 -36.67 11.82 13.54
CA ASP A 238 -35.53 10.93 13.63
C ASP A 238 -34.42 11.35 12.66
N GLU A 239 -34.78 11.88 11.48
CA GLU A 239 -33.82 12.46 10.53
C GLU A 239 -33.19 13.73 11.09
N VAL A 240 -34.00 14.63 11.65
CA VAL A 240 -33.54 15.86 12.31
C VAL A 240 -32.59 15.53 13.46
N ALA A 241 -32.91 14.54 14.31
CA ALA A 241 -32.05 14.12 15.41
C ALA A 241 -30.68 13.58 14.94
N ARG A 242 -30.66 12.80 13.85
CA ARG A 242 -29.40 12.30 13.26
C ARG A 242 -28.55 13.43 12.69
N LEU A 243 -29.15 14.31 11.88
CA LEU A 243 -28.43 15.43 11.27
C LEU A 243 -27.94 16.43 12.30
N LEU A 244 -28.76 16.74 13.30
CA LEU A 244 -28.37 17.58 14.43
C LEU A 244 -27.14 17.01 15.15
N THR A 245 -27.12 15.70 15.40
CA THR A 245 -25.99 15.02 16.04
C THR A 245 -24.72 15.15 15.18
N ALA A 246 -24.81 14.84 13.88
CA ALA A 246 -23.67 14.93 12.96
C ALA A 246 -23.13 16.37 12.83
N LEU A 247 -24.01 17.35 12.67
CA LEU A 247 -23.65 18.77 12.58
C LEU A 247 -23.03 19.28 13.89
N ASN A 248 -23.57 18.89 15.05
CA ASN A 248 -23.00 19.25 16.34
C ASN A 248 -21.64 18.60 16.59
N CYS A 249 -21.42 17.36 16.16
CA CYS A 249 -20.10 16.73 16.19
C CYS A 249 -19.09 17.48 15.31
N ALA A 250 -19.52 17.98 14.14
CA ALA A 250 -18.66 18.76 13.27
C ALA A 250 -18.34 20.15 13.85
N LEU A 251 -19.31 20.82 14.47
CA LEU A 251 -19.19 22.18 15.04
C LEU A 251 -18.47 22.23 16.41
N ALA A 252 -18.54 21.16 17.20
CA ALA A 252 -18.02 21.12 18.57
C ALA A 252 -16.53 21.47 18.73
N PRO A 253 -15.60 21.05 17.85
CA PRO A 253 -14.18 21.41 17.94
C PRO A 253 -13.92 22.91 17.90
N ASP A 254 -14.78 23.67 17.21
CA ASP A 254 -14.66 25.13 17.10
C ASP A 254 -15.55 25.85 18.13
N GLY A 255 -16.07 25.10 19.10
CA GLY A 255 -16.85 25.62 20.20
C GLY A 255 -18.27 26.03 19.80
N TYR A 256 -18.82 25.55 18.68
CA TYR A 256 -20.21 25.81 18.29
C TYR A 256 -21.11 24.60 18.51
N GLN A 257 -22.37 24.86 18.79
CA GLN A 257 -23.43 23.85 18.89
C GLN A 257 -24.76 24.44 18.42
N LEU A 258 -25.50 23.70 17.60
CA LEU A 258 -26.91 23.91 17.30
C LEU A 258 -27.75 23.43 18.48
N GLU A 259 -28.45 24.35 19.14
CA GLU A 259 -29.34 24.08 20.27
C GLU A 259 -30.78 24.53 19.96
N PRO A 260 -31.80 23.87 20.55
CA PRO A 260 -33.19 24.33 20.42
C PRO A 260 -33.34 25.75 20.97
N ALA A 261 -33.81 26.67 20.13
CA ALA A 261 -33.99 28.08 20.49
C ALA A 261 -35.47 28.51 20.51
N ALA A 262 -36.32 27.81 19.75
CA ALA A 262 -37.76 28.01 19.71
C ALA A 262 -38.46 26.70 19.33
N ALA A 263 -39.80 26.69 19.29
CA ALA A 263 -40.57 25.60 18.74
C ALA A 263 -41.72 26.13 17.87
N ILE A 264 -42.02 25.44 16.78
CA ILE A 264 -43.17 25.72 15.91
C ILE A 264 -44.01 24.45 15.87
N SER A 265 -45.28 24.54 16.28
CA SER A 265 -46.22 23.42 16.30
C SER A 265 -45.72 22.18 17.09
N GLY A 266 -44.92 22.40 18.14
CA GLY A 266 -44.32 21.33 18.95
C GLY A 266 -42.96 20.84 18.47
N SER A 267 -42.52 21.20 17.26
CA SER A 267 -41.21 20.81 16.72
C SER A 267 -40.14 21.87 17.01
N PRO A 268 -38.93 21.49 17.46
CA PRO A 268 -37.87 22.43 17.81
C PRO A 268 -37.26 23.13 16.59
N VAL A 269 -36.92 24.41 16.74
CA VAL A 269 -36.14 25.20 15.80
C VAL A 269 -34.76 25.43 16.39
N TYR A 270 -33.72 25.03 15.67
CA TYR A 270 -32.34 25.04 16.15
C TYR A 270 -31.58 26.29 15.75
N ARG A 271 -30.76 26.83 16.66
CA ARG A 271 -29.86 27.97 16.41
C ARG A 271 -28.46 27.66 16.91
N ALA A 272 -27.45 28.10 16.18
CA ALA A 272 -26.05 27.95 16.57
C ALA A 272 -25.67 28.88 17.73
N ARG A 273 -24.92 28.37 18.70
CA ARG A 273 -24.37 29.12 19.84
C ARG A 273 -22.93 28.69 20.14
N ARG A 274 -22.12 29.65 20.60
CA ARG A 274 -20.72 29.43 21.02
C ARG A 274 -20.65 29.00 22.49
N ARG A 275 -19.88 27.95 22.80
CA ARG A 275 -19.58 27.46 24.16
C ARG A 275 -18.57 28.41 24.83
N ALA A 276 -18.81 28.78 26.09
CA ALA A 276 -17.90 29.63 26.86
C ALA A 276 -16.76 28.81 27.51
N ASP A 277 -15.54 29.37 27.49
CA ASP A 277 -14.26 28.73 27.84
C ASP A 277 -14.18 28.11 29.25
N ALA A 278 -13.55 26.93 29.38
CA ALA A 278 -13.09 26.35 30.64
C ALA A 278 -11.55 26.34 30.66
N VAL A 279 -10.95 27.26 31.43
CA VAL A 279 -9.51 27.32 31.71
C VAL A 279 -9.29 27.33 33.23
N THR A 280 -8.48 26.36 33.69
CA THR A 280 -7.76 26.23 34.98
C THR A 280 -8.49 25.73 36.23
N SER A 281 -8.02 24.60 36.79
CA SER A 281 -7.55 24.45 38.20
C SER A 281 -7.04 23.02 38.49
N GLN A 282 -5.79 22.95 39.02
CA GLN A 282 -5.21 21.95 39.96
C GLN A 282 -5.02 20.47 39.53
N GLN A 283 -4.07 19.69 40.04
CA GLN A 283 -2.70 19.81 40.58
C GLN A 283 -2.25 18.34 40.78
N ALA A 284 -0.94 18.06 40.78
CA ALA A 284 -0.37 16.71 40.88
C ALA A 284 -0.83 15.92 42.13
N GLY A 285 -1.18 14.65 41.93
CA GLY A 285 -1.45 13.67 42.98
C GLY A 285 -1.39 12.24 42.41
N ALA A 286 -0.61 11.38 43.08
CA ALA A 286 -0.29 10.01 42.73
C ALA A 286 -1.48 9.18 42.22
N GLY A 287 -1.28 8.42 41.15
CA GLY A 287 -2.29 7.51 40.61
C GLY A 287 -2.51 6.31 41.52
N PRO A 288 -3.77 5.97 41.84
CA PRO A 288 -4.18 4.61 42.07
C PRO A 288 -4.95 4.07 40.85
N ALA A 289 -4.92 2.75 40.76
CA ALA A 289 -5.51 1.89 39.73
C ALA A 289 -6.82 2.37 39.11
N VAL A 290 -6.89 2.23 37.78
CA VAL A 290 -8.08 2.33 36.93
C VAL A 290 -9.20 1.43 37.47
N PRO A 291 -10.39 1.96 37.80
CA PRO A 291 -11.59 1.14 37.95
C PRO A 291 -12.14 0.79 36.57
N ALA A 292 -12.59 -0.46 36.43
CA ALA A 292 -13.19 -1.02 35.23
C ALA A 292 -14.43 -0.22 34.77
N ASP A 293 -14.54 -0.09 33.45
CA ASP A 293 -15.67 0.53 32.73
C ASP A 293 -16.94 -0.34 32.86
N PRO A 294 -18.07 0.20 33.36
CA PRO A 294 -19.35 -0.47 33.34
C PRO A 294 -20.13 -0.11 32.05
N ASP A 295 -20.40 -1.14 31.26
CA ASP A 295 -21.27 -1.22 30.05
C ASP A 295 -20.70 -0.86 28.67
N PRO A 296 -20.44 -1.87 27.80
CA PRO A 296 -20.28 -1.68 26.36
C PRO A 296 -21.63 -1.46 25.64
N MET A 297 -21.67 -0.48 24.73
CA MET A 297 -22.80 -0.15 23.85
C MET A 297 -23.00 -1.18 22.70
N PRO A 298 -24.21 -1.24 22.09
CA PRO A 298 -24.81 -2.48 21.57
C PRO A 298 -24.62 -2.68 20.05
N GLY A 299 -24.45 -3.94 19.65
CA GLY A 299 -24.21 -4.32 18.25
C GLY A 299 -23.81 -5.78 18.05
N THR A 300 -24.41 -6.73 18.77
CA THR A 300 -23.86 -8.09 18.91
C THR A 300 -24.37 -9.12 17.89
N ARG A 301 -23.45 -9.98 17.46
CA ARG A 301 -23.68 -11.41 17.20
C ARG A 301 -22.49 -12.19 17.79
N HIS A 302 -22.55 -12.59 19.07
CA HIS A 302 -21.40 -13.18 19.78
C HIS A 302 -21.70 -14.26 20.82
N ALA A 303 -20.62 -14.91 21.27
CA ALA A 303 -20.52 -15.61 22.54
C ALA A 303 -20.09 -14.60 23.65
N PRO A 304 -20.79 -14.51 24.80
CA PRO A 304 -20.49 -13.58 25.89
C PRO A 304 -19.15 -13.83 26.58
N ALA A 305 -18.54 -12.76 27.12
CA ALA A 305 -17.41 -12.81 28.07
C ALA A 305 -17.65 -13.76 29.26
N ARG A 306 -18.92 -14.01 29.62
CA ARG A 306 -19.33 -14.98 30.67
C ARG A 306 -18.99 -16.45 30.34
N TRP A 307 -18.61 -16.75 29.10
CA TRP A 307 -18.17 -18.08 28.68
C TRP A 307 -16.64 -18.19 28.54
N ALA A 308 -15.89 -17.15 28.94
CA ALA A 308 -14.44 -17.21 29.11
C ALA A 308 -14.08 -18.23 30.21
N GLY A 309 -13.16 -19.15 29.92
CA GLY A 309 -12.72 -20.21 30.85
C GLY A 309 -13.44 -21.56 30.72
N VAL A 310 -14.36 -21.71 29.77
CA VAL A 310 -14.93 -23.03 29.41
C VAL A 310 -13.92 -23.79 28.53
N ALA A 311 -13.56 -25.02 28.92
CA ALA A 311 -12.64 -25.84 28.15
C ALA A 311 -13.11 -26.01 26.69
N LEU A 312 -12.17 -25.89 25.75
CA LEU A 312 -12.42 -26.19 24.35
C LEU A 312 -12.94 -27.63 24.23
N VAL A 313 -13.95 -27.80 23.38
CA VAL A 313 -14.52 -29.11 23.10
C VAL A 313 -13.49 -29.89 22.30
N ALA A 314 -13.21 -31.13 22.70
CA ALA A 314 -12.26 -31.95 21.98
C ALA A 314 -12.77 -32.15 20.52
N PRO A 315 -11.91 -32.11 19.50
CA PRO A 315 -12.33 -32.28 18.10
C PRO A 315 -13.14 -33.56 17.86
N GLU A 316 -12.83 -34.62 18.61
CA GLU A 316 -13.54 -35.90 18.64
C GLU A 316 -15.00 -35.78 19.10
N ASP A 317 -15.29 -34.91 20.07
CA ASP A 317 -16.65 -34.66 20.55
C ASP A 317 -17.47 -33.91 19.51
N VAL A 318 -16.87 -32.95 18.80
CA VAL A 318 -17.52 -32.22 17.70
C VAL A 318 -17.90 -33.16 16.56
N LEU A 319 -16.97 -34.05 16.18
CA LEU A 319 -17.23 -35.11 15.18
C LEU A 319 -18.35 -36.04 15.62
N ARG A 320 -18.37 -36.42 16.91
CA ARG A 320 -19.39 -37.30 17.47
C ARG A 320 -20.78 -36.65 17.53
N VAL A 321 -20.87 -35.35 17.86
CA VAL A 321 -22.12 -34.58 17.75
C VAL A 321 -22.65 -34.64 16.33
N ARG A 322 -21.78 -34.42 15.34
CA ARG A 322 -22.14 -34.45 13.93
C ARG A 322 -22.62 -35.83 13.47
N GLN A 323 -21.99 -36.92 13.92
CA GLN A 323 -22.42 -38.29 13.59
C GLN A 323 -23.78 -38.65 14.19
N LEU A 324 -24.11 -38.06 15.34
CA LEU A 324 -25.37 -38.27 16.06
C LEU A 324 -26.44 -37.22 15.73
N ALA A 325 -26.15 -36.30 14.81
CA ALA A 325 -27.05 -35.22 14.41
C ALA A 325 -28.34 -35.78 13.77
N ARG A 326 -29.49 -35.39 14.33
CA ARG A 326 -30.82 -35.82 13.85
C ARG A 326 -31.74 -34.66 13.50
N GLY A 327 -31.30 -33.42 13.64
CA GLY A 327 -32.15 -32.25 13.50
C GLY A 327 -33.20 -32.12 14.62
N GLU A 328 -32.96 -32.75 15.78
CA GLU A 328 -33.90 -32.77 16.90
C GLU A 328 -33.47 -31.83 18.03
N ARG A 329 -34.23 -30.76 18.27
CA ARG A 329 -33.89 -29.74 19.28
C ARG A 329 -33.76 -30.32 20.70
N ARG A 330 -34.46 -31.42 21.00
CA ARG A 330 -34.45 -32.07 22.32
C ARG A 330 -33.10 -32.69 22.68
N ASP A 331 -32.23 -32.91 21.71
CA ASP A 331 -30.89 -33.48 21.90
C ASP A 331 -29.91 -32.47 22.51
N TYR A 332 -30.30 -31.19 22.56
CA TYR A 332 -29.49 -30.10 23.08
C TYR A 332 -30.11 -29.51 24.34
N SER A 333 -29.34 -29.47 25.44
CA SER A 333 -29.70 -28.72 26.64
C SER A 333 -29.15 -27.31 26.53
N CYS A 334 -30.00 -26.31 26.30
CA CYS A 334 -29.54 -24.91 26.20
C CYS A 334 -29.55 -24.22 27.56
N GLU A 335 -28.64 -23.26 27.72
CA GLU A 335 -28.73 -22.29 28.80
C GLU A 335 -30.09 -21.58 28.79
N ARG A 336 -30.56 -21.21 29.98
CA ARG A 336 -31.91 -20.65 30.20
C ARG A 336 -32.14 -19.34 29.44
N LEU A 337 -31.11 -18.51 29.29
CA LEU A 337 -31.18 -17.23 28.61
C LEU A 337 -30.31 -17.27 27.36
N PRO A 338 -30.82 -16.79 26.20
CA PRO A 338 -29.96 -16.57 25.05
C PRO A 338 -28.89 -15.53 25.39
N PHE A 339 -27.84 -15.50 24.58
CA PHE A 339 -27.03 -14.30 24.49
C PHE A 339 -27.87 -13.21 23.83
N ALA A 340 -28.18 -12.16 24.59
CA ALA A 340 -28.93 -11.01 24.11
C ALA A 340 -27.95 -9.90 23.76
N ASP A 341 -27.96 -9.48 22.51
CA ASP A 341 -28.17 -8.09 22.14
C ASP A 341 -28.35 -7.94 20.59
N GLY A 342 -29.19 -7.00 20.15
CA GLY A 342 -29.42 -6.56 18.75
C GLY A 342 -29.91 -7.47 17.59
N GLY A 343 -29.84 -8.81 17.64
CA GLY A 343 -29.92 -9.67 16.42
C GLY A 343 -31.29 -10.24 15.96
N GLN A 344 -31.30 -10.84 14.75
CA GLN A 344 -32.46 -11.53 14.11
C GLN A 344 -32.73 -12.97 14.62
N ALA A 345 -31.80 -13.53 15.37
CA ALA A 345 -31.83 -14.88 15.93
C ALA A 345 -31.26 -14.87 17.36
N ASP A 346 -31.72 -15.78 18.19
CA ASP A 346 -31.23 -16.01 19.54
C ASP A 346 -30.13 -17.08 19.49
N VAL A 347 -29.01 -16.79 20.15
CA VAL A 347 -27.84 -17.68 20.22
C VAL A 347 -27.73 -18.22 21.64
N PHE A 348 -27.62 -19.53 21.79
CA PHE A 348 -27.53 -20.21 23.07
C PHE A 348 -26.26 -21.03 23.13
N ARG A 349 -25.55 -20.99 24.27
CA ARG A 349 -24.68 -22.11 24.62
C ARG A 349 -25.56 -23.30 24.97
N ALA A 350 -25.16 -24.46 24.48
CA ALA A 350 -25.88 -25.70 24.66
C ALA A 350 -24.92 -26.85 24.93
N ILE A 351 -25.44 -27.92 25.54
CA ILE A 351 -24.75 -29.19 25.71
C ILE A 351 -25.48 -30.22 24.88
N HIS A 352 -24.78 -30.92 24.00
CA HIS A 352 -25.32 -32.10 23.32
C HIS A 352 -25.43 -33.25 24.33
N LYS A 353 -26.65 -33.70 24.63
CA LYS A 353 -26.94 -34.55 25.79
C LYS A 353 -26.23 -35.90 25.76
N GLN A 354 -26.04 -36.49 24.57
CA GLN A 354 -25.44 -37.81 24.44
C GLN A 354 -23.91 -37.79 24.54
N THR A 355 -23.26 -36.74 24.05
CA THR A 355 -21.79 -36.63 24.05
C THR A 355 -21.25 -35.80 25.20
N GLY A 356 -22.06 -34.95 25.82
CA GLY A 356 -21.61 -33.95 26.80
C GLY A 356 -20.91 -32.74 26.15
N ALA A 357 -20.79 -32.71 24.82
CA ALA A 357 -20.09 -31.66 24.09
C ALA A 357 -20.77 -30.30 24.27
N THR A 358 -19.98 -29.27 24.55
CA THR A 358 -20.45 -27.87 24.51
C THR A 358 -20.57 -27.40 23.06
N VAL A 359 -21.70 -26.82 22.70
CA VAL A 359 -21.97 -26.34 21.34
C VAL A 359 -22.73 -25.01 21.40
N VAL A 360 -22.85 -24.34 20.25
CA VAL A 360 -23.66 -23.13 20.10
C VAL A 360 -24.87 -23.45 19.25
N LEU A 361 -26.07 -23.12 19.75
CA LEU A 361 -27.33 -23.27 19.03
C LEU A 361 -27.88 -21.89 18.67
N LYS A 362 -28.00 -21.61 17.37
CA LYS A 362 -28.62 -20.37 16.84
C LYS A 362 -30.04 -20.69 16.38
N LYS A 363 -31.03 -19.95 16.88
CA LYS A 363 -32.46 -20.18 16.64
C LYS A 363 -33.18 -18.89 16.28
N ILE A 364 -34.15 -18.94 15.37
CA ILE A 364 -34.98 -17.76 15.09
C ILE A 364 -35.84 -17.42 16.32
N ARG A 365 -35.81 -16.13 16.73
CA ARG A 365 -36.51 -15.62 17.93
C ARG A 365 -38.04 -15.76 17.85
N ASP A 366 -38.60 -15.57 16.66
CA ASP A 366 -40.05 -15.58 16.46
C ASP A 366 -40.59 -17.02 16.44
N ARG A 367 -41.70 -17.28 17.14
CA ARG A 367 -42.42 -18.56 17.05
C ARG A 367 -42.98 -18.83 15.65
N ASN A 368 -43.35 -17.78 14.91
CA ASN A 368 -43.82 -17.87 13.53
C ASN A 368 -43.07 -16.86 12.65
N PRO A 369 -41.82 -17.14 12.27
CA PRO A 369 -40.99 -16.17 11.58
C PRO A 369 -41.50 -15.92 10.15
N PRO A 370 -41.48 -14.66 9.67
CA PRO A 370 -41.78 -14.37 8.28
C PRO A 370 -40.80 -15.09 7.34
N GLU A 371 -41.23 -15.46 6.13
CA GLU A 371 -40.42 -16.29 5.21
C GLU A 371 -39.04 -15.67 4.94
N ARG A 372 -38.93 -14.34 4.93
CA ARG A 372 -37.63 -13.65 4.82
C ARG A 372 -36.61 -14.07 5.88
N LYS A 373 -37.02 -14.30 7.14
CA LYS A 373 -36.13 -14.75 8.24
C LYS A 373 -35.77 -16.23 8.08
N ARG A 374 -36.74 -17.08 7.70
CA ARG A 374 -36.51 -18.51 7.39
C ARG A 374 -35.57 -18.68 6.21
N ALA A 375 -35.74 -17.89 5.16
CA ALA A 375 -34.87 -17.90 3.98
C ALA A 375 -33.43 -17.49 4.33
N ARG A 376 -33.22 -16.55 5.27
CA ARG A 376 -31.86 -16.21 5.76
C ARG A 376 -31.22 -17.37 6.51
N MET A 377 -31.96 -17.98 7.44
CA MET A 377 -31.50 -19.16 8.18
C MET A 377 -31.21 -20.33 7.23
N ARG A 378 -32.08 -20.58 6.25
CA ARG A 378 -31.89 -21.60 5.21
C ARG A 378 -30.62 -21.35 4.40
N ARG A 379 -30.32 -20.11 4.03
CA ARG A 379 -29.07 -19.75 3.32
C ARG A 379 -27.84 -20.04 4.18
N GLU A 380 -27.86 -19.63 5.44
CA GLU A 380 -26.76 -19.87 6.38
C GLU A 380 -26.50 -21.37 6.55
N ILE A 381 -27.56 -22.17 6.73
CA ILE A 381 -27.47 -23.63 6.81
C ILE A 381 -26.94 -24.24 5.50
N THR A 382 -27.47 -23.79 4.36
CA THR A 382 -27.08 -24.35 3.04
C THR A 382 -25.63 -24.04 2.73
N LEU A 383 -25.21 -22.78 2.90
CA LEU A 383 -23.84 -22.37 2.59
C LEU A 383 -22.83 -22.90 3.61
N GLY A 384 -23.18 -22.91 4.90
CA GLY A 384 -22.33 -23.52 5.92
C GLY A 384 -22.14 -25.02 5.71
N ARG A 385 -23.17 -25.75 5.24
CA ARG A 385 -23.03 -27.17 4.84
C ARG A 385 -22.23 -27.34 3.54
N TRP A 386 -22.28 -26.38 2.62
CA TRP A 386 -21.52 -26.44 1.38
C TRP A 386 -20.03 -26.17 1.59
N LEU A 387 -19.71 -25.21 2.47
CA LEU A 387 -18.34 -24.92 2.91
C LEU A 387 -17.80 -25.90 3.94
N ASP A 388 -18.57 -26.93 4.28
CA ASP A 388 -18.17 -27.89 5.28
C ASP A 388 -16.88 -28.62 4.85
N GLY A 389 -15.95 -28.76 5.79
CA GLY A 389 -14.59 -29.25 5.53
C GLY A 389 -13.58 -28.17 5.12
N HIS A 390 -14.01 -26.95 4.79
CA HIS A 390 -13.07 -25.85 4.57
C HIS A 390 -12.46 -25.38 5.90
N PRO A 391 -11.12 -25.25 6.00
CA PRO A 391 -10.46 -25.03 7.29
C PRO A 391 -10.81 -23.69 7.96
N HIS A 392 -11.24 -22.69 7.18
CA HIS A 392 -11.57 -21.34 7.65
C HIS A 392 -13.07 -21.00 7.58
N ALA A 393 -13.94 -22.00 7.43
CA ALA A 393 -15.39 -21.82 7.53
C ALA A 393 -15.89 -22.38 8.87
N MET A 394 -16.79 -21.66 9.55
CA MET A 394 -17.44 -22.20 10.75
C MET A 394 -18.37 -23.38 10.37
N PRO A 395 -18.14 -24.60 10.88
CA PRO A 395 -18.90 -25.76 10.46
C PRO A 395 -20.29 -25.80 11.11
N ILE A 396 -21.22 -26.46 10.43
CA ILE A 396 -22.57 -26.73 10.94
C ILE A 396 -22.66 -28.20 11.34
N LEU A 397 -22.88 -28.45 12.62
CA LEU A 397 -22.92 -29.79 13.21
C LEU A 397 -24.28 -30.45 13.05
N ASP A 398 -25.34 -29.68 13.24
CA ASP A 398 -26.73 -30.15 13.16
C ASP A 398 -27.65 -28.99 12.77
N ALA A 399 -28.78 -29.29 12.15
CA ALA A 399 -29.79 -28.28 11.85
C ALA A 399 -31.17 -28.90 11.69
N ASP A 400 -32.19 -28.14 12.06
CA ASP A 400 -33.58 -28.52 11.87
C ASP A 400 -33.98 -28.54 10.39
N ALA A 401 -34.78 -29.54 10.01
CA ALA A 401 -35.34 -29.67 8.67
C ALA A 401 -36.19 -28.46 8.25
N GLY A 402 -36.86 -27.83 9.23
CA GLY A 402 -37.62 -26.59 9.04
C GLY A 402 -36.77 -25.32 8.90
N HIS A 403 -35.44 -25.42 9.00
CA HIS A 403 -34.50 -24.29 8.98
C HIS A 403 -34.83 -23.22 10.02
N SER A 404 -35.29 -23.63 11.21
CA SER A 404 -35.60 -22.70 12.30
C SER A 404 -34.45 -22.53 13.30
N TRP A 405 -33.49 -23.45 13.30
CA TRP A 405 -32.26 -23.39 14.09
C TRP A 405 -31.16 -24.28 13.50
N PHE A 406 -29.93 -24.02 13.91
CA PHE A 406 -28.78 -24.90 13.67
C PHE A 406 -27.80 -24.85 14.84
N VAL A 407 -26.86 -25.79 14.84
CA VAL A 407 -25.81 -25.97 15.84
C VAL A 407 -24.44 -25.88 15.17
N MET A 408 -23.51 -25.19 15.82
CA MET A 408 -22.11 -25.06 15.42
C MET A 408 -21.19 -25.30 16.63
N PRO A 409 -19.89 -25.55 16.43
CA PRO A 409 -18.94 -25.66 17.54
C PRO A 409 -18.93 -24.41 18.40
N TYR A 410 -18.50 -24.60 19.64
CA TYR A 410 -18.25 -23.48 20.53
C TYR A 410 -16.89 -22.83 20.22
N ALA A 411 -16.91 -21.57 19.80
CA ALA A 411 -15.74 -20.74 19.57
C ALA A 411 -15.78 -19.54 20.55
N PRO A 412 -14.88 -19.51 21.55
CA PRO A 412 -14.96 -18.56 22.67
C PRO A 412 -14.45 -17.15 22.33
N LEU A 413 -13.59 -17.01 21.32
CA LEU A 413 -12.88 -15.78 20.99
C LEU A 413 -13.21 -15.30 19.58
N THR A 414 -13.19 -13.99 19.39
CA THR A 414 -13.44 -13.30 18.13
C THR A 414 -12.30 -12.35 17.81
N ALA A 415 -12.19 -11.95 16.55
CA ALA A 415 -11.21 -10.94 16.13
C ALA A 415 -11.39 -9.63 16.93
N GLU A 416 -12.63 -9.28 17.29
CA GLU A 416 -12.94 -8.12 18.14
C GLU A 416 -12.29 -8.19 19.53
N GLN A 417 -12.41 -9.34 20.20
CA GLN A 417 -11.84 -9.57 21.53
C GLN A 417 -10.31 -9.68 21.49
N GLU A 418 -9.78 -10.21 20.40
CA GLU A 418 -8.34 -10.44 20.20
C GLU A 418 -7.66 -9.36 19.37
N ARG A 419 -8.24 -8.15 19.29
CA ARG A 419 -7.65 -7.02 18.55
C ARG A 419 -6.19 -6.77 18.92
N GLY A 420 -5.85 -6.94 20.21
CA GLY A 420 -4.48 -6.79 20.71
C GLY A 420 -3.49 -7.74 20.02
N GLN A 421 -3.88 -8.99 19.76
CA GLN A 421 -3.07 -9.96 19.02
C GLN A 421 -2.98 -9.59 17.53
N LEU A 422 -4.08 -9.09 16.95
CA LEU A 422 -4.17 -8.68 15.54
C LEU A 422 -3.35 -7.43 15.20
N ALA A 423 -2.89 -6.66 16.19
CA ALA A 423 -1.93 -5.58 15.95
C ALA A 423 -0.55 -6.11 15.51
N GLY A 424 -0.24 -7.38 15.77
CA GLY A 424 0.97 -8.05 15.30
C GLY A 424 0.89 -8.39 13.81
N ALA A 425 1.92 -8.01 13.04
CA ALA A 425 1.94 -8.18 11.59
C ALA A 425 1.72 -9.63 11.13
N SER A 426 2.34 -10.62 11.79
CA SER A 426 2.18 -12.04 11.41
C SER A 426 0.76 -12.55 11.62
N GLU A 427 0.13 -12.20 12.75
CA GLU A 427 -1.20 -12.71 13.07
C GLU A 427 -2.27 -12.07 12.18
N LEU A 428 -2.10 -10.79 11.83
CA LEU A 428 -2.95 -10.12 10.88
C LEU A 428 -2.83 -10.72 9.47
N VAL A 429 -1.63 -11.11 9.03
CA VAL A 429 -1.44 -11.87 7.79
C VAL A 429 -2.22 -13.18 7.84
N HIS A 430 -2.08 -13.97 8.91
CA HIS A 430 -2.80 -15.24 9.05
C HIS A 430 -4.32 -15.07 9.00
N LEU A 431 -4.87 -14.06 9.68
CA LEU A 431 -6.30 -13.75 9.64
C LEU A 431 -6.73 -13.40 8.21
N VAL A 432 -6.01 -12.51 7.52
CA VAL A 432 -6.36 -12.07 6.17
C VAL A 432 -6.26 -13.23 5.18
N GLU A 433 -5.24 -14.08 5.29
CA GLU A 433 -5.12 -15.29 4.47
C GLU A 433 -6.27 -16.28 4.71
N ALA A 434 -6.67 -16.49 5.97
CA ALA A 434 -7.80 -17.33 6.34
C ALA A 434 -9.11 -16.84 5.71
N LEU A 435 -9.40 -15.54 5.84
CA LEU A 435 -10.58 -14.91 5.25
C LEU A 435 -10.55 -14.99 3.72
N CYS A 436 -9.42 -14.66 3.11
CA CYS A 436 -9.31 -14.71 1.65
C CYS A 436 -9.49 -16.14 1.11
N SER A 437 -9.02 -17.15 1.85
CA SER A 437 -9.16 -18.56 1.49
C SER A 437 -10.63 -18.99 1.44
N VAL A 438 -11.38 -18.79 2.52
CA VAL A 438 -12.81 -19.18 2.58
C VAL A 438 -13.69 -18.37 1.63
N LEU A 439 -13.40 -17.07 1.48
CA LEU A 439 -14.15 -16.22 0.56
C LEU A 439 -13.89 -16.59 -0.89
N SER A 440 -12.65 -16.95 -1.26
CA SER A 440 -12.37 -17.43 -2.62
C SER A 440 -13.20 -18.66 -2.97
N ALA A 441 -13.33 -19.62 -2.03
CA ALA A 441 -14.20 -20.79 -2.22
C ALA A 441 -15.68 -20.39 -2.37
N ALA A 442 -16.17 -19.48 -1.53
CA ALA A 442 -17.54 -18.98 -1.60
C ALA A 442 -17.82 -18.22 -2.92
N HIS A 443 -16.92 -17.31 -3.31
CA HIS A 443 -17.00 -16.49 -4.53
C HIS A 443 -17.00 -17.37 -5.80
N GLN A 444 -16.19 -18.43 -5.84
CA GLN A 444 -16.22 -19.41 -6.95
C GLN A 444 -17.58 -20.12 -7.09
N ALA A 445 -18.26 -20.38 -5.98
CA ALA A 445 -19.64 -20.90 -5.98
C ALA A 445 -20.70 -19.80 -6.18
N GLY A 446 -20.25 -18.57 -6.47
CA GLY A 446 -21.07 -17.40 -6.69
C GLY A 446 -21.70 -16.85 -5.42
N TRP A 447 -21.14 -17.06 -4.23
CA TRP A 447 -21.67 -16.50 -2.98
C TRP A 447 -20.81 -15.35 -2.46
N ILE A 448 -21.43 -14.20 -2.20
CA ILE A 448 -20.77 -13.03 -1.61
C ILE A 448 -21.27 -12.87 -0.17
N HIS A 449 -20.37 -12.66 0.80
CA HIS A 449 -20.67 -12.66 2.24
C HIS A 449 -21.45 -11.41 2.70
N ARG A 450 -20.94 -10.21 2.37
CA ARG A 450 -21.54 -8.87 2.59
C ARG A 450 -21.64 -8.35 4.03
N ASP A 451 -21.29 -9.16 5.03
CA ASP A 451 -21.24 -8.75 6.45
C ASP A 451 -19.91 -9.11 7.12
N ILE A 452 -18.78 -8.92 6.42
CA ILE A 452 -17.48 -9.19 7.04
C ILE A 452 -17.18 -8.06 8.02
N LYS A 453 -16.94 -8.43 9.28
CA LYS A 453 -16.59 -7.54 10.38
C LYS A 453 -15.89 -8.36 11.47
N PRO A 454 -15.13 -7.73 12.39
CA PRO A 454 -14.41 -8.44 13.46
C PRO A 454 -15.31 -9.40 14.24
N ALA A 455 -16.58 -9.03 14.41
CA ALA A 455 -17.55 -9.82 15.13
C ALA A 455 -17.83 -11.22 14.52
N ASN A 456 -17.72 -11.34 13.20
CA ASN A 456 -18.05 -12.55 12.45
C ASN A 456 -16.82 -13.43 12.18
N VAL A 457 -15.64 -13.02 12.68
CA VAL A 457 -14.39 -13.76 12.55
C VAL A 457 -14.04 -14.35 13.91
N LEU A 458 -14.12 -15.67 14.03
CA LEU A 458 -13.96 -16.38 15.30
C LEU A 458 -12.66 -17.18 15.32
N GLN A 459 -12.14 -17.43 16.51
CA GLN A 459 -11.03 -18.35 16.71
C GLN A 459 -11.56 -19.71 17.15
N TYR A 460 -11.26 -20.75 16.35
CA TYR A 460 -11.69 -22.12 16.59
C TYR A 460 -10.49 -23.05 16.36
N GLU A 461 -10.12 -23.86 17.35
CA GLU A 461 -8.95 -24.78 17.25
C GLU A 461 -7.64 -24.08 16.83
N GLY A 462 -7.40 -22.86 17.34
CA GLY A 462 -6.18 -22.09 17.05
C GLY A 462 -6.10 -21.45 15.67
N ARG A 463 -7.20 -21.47 14.89
CA ARG A 463 -7.29 -20.87 13.56
C ARG A 463 -8.47 -19.89 13.47
N TRP A 464 -8.34 -18.92 12.57
CA TRP A 464 -9.43 -18.00 12.23
C TRP A 464 -10.45 -18.67 11.31
N VAL A 465 -11.73 -18.56 11.66
CA VAL A 465 -12.85 -19.07 10.89
C VAL A 465 -13.90 -17.97 10.68
N LEU A 466 -14.47 -17.92 9.48
CA LEU A 466 -15.55 -16.99 9.14
C LEU A 466 -16.91 -17.63 9.41
N ALA A 467 -17.78 -16.91 10.09
CA ALA A 467 -19.16 -17.31 10.39
C ALA A 467 -20.18 -16.31 9.83
N ASP A 468 -21.46 -16.66 9.96
CA ASP A 468 -22.61 -15.77 9.76
C ASP A 468 -22.93 -15.36 8.31
N TRP A 469 -23.14 -16.38 7.47
CA TRP A 469 -23.55 -16.27 6.06
C TRP A 469 -25.00 -15.80 5.83
N GLY A 470 -25.70 -15.29 6.86
CA GLY A 470 -27.14 -15.04 6.83
C GLY A 470 -27.60 -13.97 5.83
N ILE A 471 -26.70 -13.09 5.36
CA ILE A 471 -27.00 -12.11 4.31
C ILE A 471 -26.29 -12.39 2.98
N ALA A 472 -25.65 -13.55 2.84
CA ALA A 472 -24.95 -13.93 1.64
C ALA A 472 -25.88 -14.07 0.44
N ARG A 473 -25.37 -13.79 -0.77
CA ARG A 473 -26.17 -13.79 -2.00
C ARG A 473 -25.39 -14.24 -3.23
N ARG A 474 -26.11 -14.84 -4.19
CA ARG A 474 -25.65 -15.02 -5.57
C ARG A 474 -25.77 -13.75 -6.43
N PRO A 475 -24.80 -13.45 -7.32
CA PRO A 475 -24.92 -12.41 -8.36
C PRO A 475 -26.19 -12.55 -9.22
N ARG A 476 -26.56 -11.49 -9.96
CA ARG A 476 -27.81 -11.38 -10.75
C ARG A 476 -28.12 -12.65 -11.57
N GLY A 477 -29.40 -13.04 -11.58
CA GLY A 477 -29.96 -14.07 -12.48
C GLY A 477 -30.60 -15.29 -11.81
N GLN A 478 -30.41 -15.52 -10.51
CA GLN A 478 -30.90 -16.73 -9.81
C GLN A 478 -31.64 -16.47 -8.48
N THR A 479 -32.22 -15.29 -8.27
CA THR A 479 -33.15 -15.06 -7.15
C THR A 479 -34.40 -14.33 -7.61
N THR A 480 -35.50 -15.07 -7.75
CA THR A 480 -36.86 -14.59 -7.98
C THR A 480 -37.40 -13.97 -6.69
N ASP A 481 -37.11 -12.69 -6.45
CA ASP A 481 -38.02 -11.82 -5.67
C ASP A 481 -37.74 -10.32 -5.95
N PRO A 482 -38.56 -9.66 -6.80
CA PRO A 482 -38.42 -8.25 -7.18
C PRO A 482 -38.81 -7.22 -6.11
N GLN A 483 -39.35 -7.61 -4.94
CA GLN A 483 -39.90 -6.63 -3.96
C GLN A 483 -38.86 -5.98 -3.02
N ARG A 484 -37.59 -5.89 -3.43
CA ARG A 484 -36.47 -5.47 -2.56
C ARG A 484 -36.14 -3.97 -2.58
N THR A 485 -37.01 -3.12 -3.15
CA THR A 485 -36.90 -1.66 -3.13
C THR A 485 -37.83 -1.03 -2.09
N ARG A 486 -37.37 -0.95 -0.84
CA ARG A 486 -37.63 0.22 -0.01
C ARG A 486 -36.31 0.76 0.48
N VAL A 487 -35.94 1.91 -0.08
CA VAL A 487 -34.92 2.83 0.42
C VAL A 487 -35.19 3.02 1.94
N GLY A 488 -34.18 2.80 2.78
CA GLY A 488 -34.26 3.06 4.23
C GLY A 488 -34.16 1.84 5.17
N VAL A 489 -34.14 0.59 4.68
CA VAL A 489 -33.83 -0.55 5.57
C VAL A 489 -32.32 -0.77 5.59
N ARG A 490 -31.66 -0.23 6.63
CA ARG A 490 -30.23 -0.39 6.94
C ARG A 490 -29.75 -1.85 6.70
N PHE A 491 -28.99 -2.04 5.63
CA PHE A 491 -28.11 -3.20 5.44
C PHE A 491 -26.69 -2.69 5.63
N GLY A 492 -25.94 -3.27 6.57
CA GLY A 492 -24.50 -3.01 6.72
C GLY A 492 -24.12 -2.27 8.01
N SER A 493 -23.61 -3.06 8.93
CA SER A 493 -22.95 -2.79 10.20
C SER A 493 -21.83 -1.73 10.13
N ASP A 494 -21.81 -0.82 11.11
CA ASP A 494 -20.63 -0.23 11.76
C ASP A 494 -19.45 0.26 10.90
N GLY A 495 -19.69 0.69 9.66
CA GLY A 495 -18.66 1.24 8.76
C GLY A 495 -17.77 0.22 8.01
N PHE A 496 -17.97 -1.08 8.23
CA PHE A 496 -17.23 -2.14 7.52
C PHE A 496 -17.81 -2.46 6.14
N ALA A 497 -19.08 -2.17 5.91
CA ALA A 497 -19.76 -2.49 4.65
C ALA A 497 -19.26 -1.63 3.48
N ALA A 498 -19.17 -2.23 2.30
CA ALA A 498 -18.79 -1.53 1.07
C ALA A 498 -19.85 -0.49 0.64
N PRO A 499 -19.45 0.67 0.08
CA PRO A 499 -20.37 1.74 -0.29
C PRO A 499 -21.50 1.31 -1.22
N GLU A 500 -21.20 0.46 -2.21
CA GLU A 500 -22.16 -0.03 -3.18
C GLU A 500 -23.26 -0.90 -2.56
N LEU A 501 -23.06 -1.48 -1.36
CA LEU A 501 -24.12 -2.22 -0.66
C LEU A 501 -25.25 -1.32 -0.18
N SER A 502 -24.98 -0.02 0.02
CA SER A 502 -25.99 0.97 0.40
C SER A 502 -26.73 1.55 -0.82
N VAL A 503 -26.08 1.57 -1.99
CA VAL A 503 -26.63 2.15 -3.24
C VAL A 503 -27.37 1.09 -4.05
N ASP A 504 -26.68 -0.01 -4.38
CA ASP A 504 -27.25 -1.14 -5.12
C ASP A 504 -26.68 -2.47 -4.61
N ALA A 505 -27.24 -2.95 -3.51
CA ALA A 505 -26.92 -4.26 -2.97
C ALA A 505 -27.13 -5.41 -3.98
N HIS A 506 -27.81 -5.23 -5.11
CA HIS A 506 -28.05 -6.29 -6.08
C HIS A 506 -26.91 -6.47 -7.08
N SER A 507 -26.11 -5.45 -7.33
CA SER A 507 -24.96 -5.49 -8.25
C SER A 507 -23.61 -5.72 -7.57
N ALA A 508 -23.56 -5.66 -6.23
CA ALA A 508 -22.34 -5.92 -5.47
C ALA A 508 -21.67 -7.26 -5.86
N THR A 509 -20.38 -7.18 -6.14
CA THR A 509 -19.46 -8.26 -6.54
C THR A 509 -18.56 -8.68 -5.38
N ASP A 510 -17.64 -9.61 -5.62
CA ASP A 510 -16.62 -10.08 -4.66
C ASP A 510 -15.81 -8.92 -4.03
N ALA A 511 -15.61 -7.84 -4.79
CA ALA A 511 -14.98 -6.59 -4.36
C ALA A 511 -15.65 -5.91 -3.13
N ALA A 512 -16.91 -6.25 -2.82
CA ALA A 512 -17.57 -5.78 -1.61
C ALA A 512 -16.98 -6.44 -0.34
N ASP A 513 -16.69 -7.74 -0.41
CA ASP A 513 -16.05 -8.47 0.69
C ASP A 513 -14.59 -8.04 0.87
N VAL A 514 -13.90 -7.72 -0.24
CA VAL A 514 -12.54 -7.15 -0.22
C VAL A 514 -12.50 -5.81 0.51
N TYR A 515 -13.48 -4.94 0.27
CA TYR A 515 -13.60 -3.67 1.01
C TYR A 515 -13.74 -3.90 2.51
N SER A 516 -14.63 -4.83 2.90
CA SER A 516 -14.85 -5.14 4.31
C SER A 516 -13.61 -5.73 5.00
N ILE A 517 -12.80 -6.54 4.30
CA ILE A 517 -11.48 -6.96 4.81
C ILE A 517 -10.55 -5.76 4.97
N GLY A 518 -10.53 -4.83 4.02
CA GLY A 518 -9.74 -3.61 4.11
C GLY A 518 -10.09 -2.78 5.36
N GLN A 519 -11.38 -2.58 5.63
CA GLN A 519 -11.83 -1.89 6.85
C GLN A 519 -11.47 -2.68 8.12
N LEU A 520 -11.53 -4.02 8.09
CA LEU A 520 -11.11 -4.87 9.20
C LEU A 520 -9.61 -4.71 9.51
N ILE A 521 -8.76 -4.71 8.49
CA ILE A 521 -7.31 -4.47 8.65
C ILE A 521 -7.06 -3.07 9.24
N GLY A 522 -7.75 -2.05 8.71
CA GLY A 522 -7.69 -0.67 9.21
C GLY A 522 -8.06 -0.58 10.69
N TRP A 523 -9.18 -1.19 11.07
CA TRP A 523 -9.67 -1.27 12.45
C TRP A 523 -8.67 -2.00 13.37
N ALA A 524 -8.12 -3.14 12.93
CA ALA A 524 -7.19 -3.92 13.73
C ALA A 524 -5.93 -3.11 14.09
N LEU A 525 -5.40 -2.35 13.13
CA LEU A 525 -4.15 -1.60 13.27
C LEU A 525 -4.32 -0.23 13.94
N THR A 526 -5.45 0.43 13.74
CA THR A 526 -5.71 1.77 14.31
C THR A 526 -6.36 1.69 15.69
N GLY A 527 -7.17 0.65 15.94
CA GLY A 527 -8.04 0.56 17.11
C GLY A 527 -9.26 1.48 17.05
N GLU A 528 -9.47 2.17 15.94
CA GLU A 528 -10.61 3.07 15.72
C GLU A 528 -11.75 2.32 15.00
N MET A 529 -12.99 2.70 15.28
CA MET A 529 -14.14 2.15 14.54
C MET A 529 -14.24 2.80 13.17
N PRO A 530 -14.46 2.03 12.09
CA PRO A 530 -14.57 2.61 10.76
C PRO A 530 -15.84 3.44 10.64
N ALA A 531 -15.72 4.60 9.98
CA ALA A 531 -16.88 5.37 9.56
C ALA A 531 -17.44 4.82 8.25
N ILE A 532 -18.75 5.01 8.04
CA ILE A 532 -19.44 4.55 6.83
C ILE A 532 -18.82 5.21 5.60
N ASN A 533 -18.46 4.40 4.61
CA ASN A 533 -17.87 4.85 3.33
C ASN A 533 -16.58 5.67 3.46
N VAL A 534 -15.89 5.59 4.61
CA VAL A 534 -14.59 6.23 4.83
C VAL A 534 -13.53 5.16 5.05
N PRO A 535 -12.49 5.11 4.20
CA PRO A 535 -11.33 4.26 4.40
C PRO A 535 -10.62 4.52 5.74
N LEU A 536 -10.48 3.48 6.56
CA LEU A 536 -9.76 3.57 7.82
C LEU A 536 -8.26 3.25 7.61
N LEU A 537 -7.48 4.25 7.21
CA LEU A 537 -6.07 4.05 6.83
C LEU A 537 -5.11 4.03 8.03
N PRO A 538 -4.26 2.99 8.17
CA PRO A 538 -3.14 3.01 9.11
C PRO A 538 -2.18 4.18 8.85
N LYS A 539 -1.49 4.67 9.89
CA LYS A 539 -0.58 5.83 9.79
C LYS A 539 0.60 5.60 8.83
N ALA A 540 1.21 4.41 8.85
CA ALA A 540 2.39 4.06 8.05
C ALA A 540 2.50 2.54 7.84
N GLY A 541 3.47 2.11 7.02
CA GLY A 541 3.79 0.70 6.78
C GLY A 541 3.03 0.05 5.60
N PRO A 542 3.38 -1.21 5.27
CA PRO A 542 2.85 -1.91 4.08
C PRO A 542 1.32 -2.04 4.09
N TRP A 543 0.73 -2.23 5.27
CA TRP A 543 -0.72 -2.29 5.46
C TRP A 543 -1.47 -1.04 5.01
N ARG A 544 -0.84 0.15 5.05
CA ARG A 544 -1.49 1.39 4.57
C ARG A 544 -1.80 1.30 3.08
N GLY A 545 -0.85 0.78 2.29
CA GLY A 545 -1.03 0.54 0.87
C GLY A 545 -2.13 -0.48 0.60
N ILE A 546 -2.10 -1.60 1.31
CA ILE A 546 -3.10 -2.68 1.18
C ILE A 546 -4.51 -2.16 1.49
N VAL A 547 -4.71 -1.49 2.64
CA VAL A 547 -6.02 -0.96 3.04
C VAL A 547 -6.51 0.05 2.03
N ARG A 548 -5.65 0.98 1.56
CA ARG A 548 -6.01 1.99 0.57
C ARG A 548 -6.51 1.36 -0.74
N HIS A 549 -5.88 0.29 -1.23
CA HIS A 549 -6.34 -0.39 -2.45
C HIS A 549 -7.64 -1.17 -2.20
N ALA A 550 -7.76 -1.87 -1.07
CA ALA A 550 -8.94 -2.65 -0.75
C ALA A 550 -10.20 -1.79 -0.53
N THR A 551 -10.04 -0.56 -0.02
CA THR A 551 -11.15 0.32 0.41
C THR A 551 -11.48 1.46 -0.57
N GLN A 552 -11.09 1.35 -1.85
CA GLN A 552 -11.48 2.33 -2.87
C GLN A 552 -13.00 2.44 -3.01
N ASN A 553 -13.58 3.63 -3.19
CA ASN A 553 -15.03 3.75 -3.35
C ASN A 553 -15.53 3.07 -4.62
N ASP A 554 -14.80 3.21 -5.73
CA ASP A 554 -15.06 2.48 -6.97
C ASP A 554 -14.64 1.00 -6.83
N PRO A 555 -15.57 0.03 -6.92
CA PRO A 555 -15.25 -1.40 -6.86
C PRO A 555 -14.27 -1.84 -7.95
N GLY A 556 -14.25 -1.16 -9.11
CA GLY A 556 -13.34 -1.46 -10.22
C GLY A 556 -11.87 -1.15 -9.93
N ARG A 557 -11.59 -0.32 -8.91
CA ARG A 557 -10.24 0.04 -8.46
C ARG A 557 -9.74 -0.80 -7.27
N ARG A 558 -10.56 -1.71 -6.76
CA ARG A 558 -10.17 -2.66 -5.70
C ARG A 558 -9.56 -3.92 -6.31
N PRO A 559 -8.80 -4.72 -5.55
CA PRO A 559 -8.56 -6.11 -5.90
C PRO A 559 -9.90 -6.80 -6.21
N ARG A 560 -10.05 -7.32 -7.43
CA ARG A 560 -11.34 -7.83 -7.92
C ARG A 560 -11.85 -9.04 -7.16
N THR A 561 -10.95 -9.82 -6.55
CA THR A 561 -11.25 -11.07 -5.85
C THR A 561 -10.50 -11.14 -4.51
N ALA A 562 -10.99 -11.99 -3.60
CA ALA A 562 -10.28 -12.29 -2.36
C ALA A 562 -8.87 -12.87 -2.61
N GLN A 563 -8.69 -13.64 -3.69
CA GLN A 563 -7.38 -14.16 -4.08
C GLN A 563 -6.42 -13.05 -4.54
N ALA A 564 -6.90 -12.04 -5.26
CA ALA A 564 -6.09 -10.87 -5.63
C ALA A 564 -5.66 -10.07 -4.39
N LEU A 565 -6.55 -9.91 -3.41
CA LEU A 565 -6.18 -9.28 -2.13
C LEU A 565 -5.11 -10.09 -1.39
N ARG A 566 -5.24 -11.42 -1.33
CA ARG A 566 -4.23 -12.30 -0.73
C ARG A 566 -2.86 -12.17 -1.40
N GLN A 567 -2.83 -12.09 -2.72
CA GLN A 567 -1.58 -11.90 -3.47
C GLN A 567 -0.94 -10.55 -3.15
N LEU A 568 -1.74 -9.47 -3.11
CA LEU A 568 -1.27 -8.14 -2.72
C LEU A 568 -0.66 -8.15 -1.32
N VAL A 569 -1.33 -8.79 -0.34
CA VAL A 569 -0.81 -8.92 1.02
C VAL A 569 0.54 -9.65 1.04
N ARG A 570 0.68 -10.74 0.28
CA ARG A 570 1.96 -11.48 0.20
C ARG A 570 3.07 -10.64 -0.40
N GLN A 571 2.78 -9.91 -1.48
CA GLN A 571 3.76 -9.05 -2.16
C GLN A 571 4.24 -7.91 -1.26
N GLU A 572 3.34 -7.29 -0.50
CA GLU A 572 3.66 -6.14 0.35
C GLU A 572 4.28 -6.55 1.70
N MET A 573 3.82 -7.66 2.29
CA MET A 573 4.28 -8.11 3.60
C MET A 573 5.55 -8.95 3.51
N HIS A 574 5.73 -9.67 2.41
CA HIS A 574 6.91 -10.50 2.12
C HIS A 574 7.40 -10.11 0.72
N PRO A 575 7.91 -8.87 0.54
CA PRO A 575 8.49 -8.48 -0.73
C PRO A 575 9.55 -9.51 -1.09
N PRO A 576 9.64 -9.95 -2.37
CA PRO A 576 10.72 -10.82 -2.78
C PRO A 576 12.03 -10.18 -2.29
N ALA A 577 12.91 -10.98 -1.67
CA ALA A 577 14.21 -10.51 -1.22
C ALA A 577 14.80 -9.66 -2.35
N GLN A 578 15.17 -8.41 -2.05
CA GLN A 578 15.79 -7.55 -3.07
C GLN A 578 16.93 -8.35 -3.71
N SER A 579 16.97 -8.40 -5.04
CA SER A 579 18.01 -9.13 -5.77
C SER A 579 19.37 -8.80 -5.15
N ALA A 580 20.24 -9.80 -5.01
CA ALA A 580 21.54 -9.60 -4.40
C ALA A 580 22.32 -8.51 -5.14
N LEU A 581 22.13 -8.38 -6.46
CA LEU A 581 22.64 -7.26 -7.26
C LEU A 581 22.12 -5.89 -6.77
N VAL A 582 20.83 -5.72 -6.52
CA VAL A 582 20.26 -4.45 -6.02
C VAL A 582 20.83 -4.10 -4.65
N THR A 583 20.89 -5.08 -3.76
CA THR A 583 21.51 -4.90 -2.43
C THR A 583 22.99 -4.53 -2.57
N GLY A 584 23.70 -5.22 -3.48
CA GLY A 584 25.11 -4.97 -3.79
C GLY A 584 25.34 -3.57 -4.37
N THR A 585 24.49 -3.08 -5.27
CA THR A 585 24.60 -1.71 -5.81
C THR A 585 24.38 -0.63 -4.74
N GLY A 586 23.53 -0.91 -3.75
CA GLY A 586 23.40 -0.05 -2.56
C GLY A 586 24.70 0.00 -1.76
N LEU A 587 25.28 -1.17 -1.47
CA LEU A 587 26.53 -1.30 -0.74
C LEU A 587 27.73 -0.71 -1.50
N GLN A 588 27.77 -0.78 -2.83
CA GLN A 588 28.77 -0.09 -3.64
C GLN A 588 28.70 1.42 -3.41
N ARG A 589 27.51 2.01 -3.47
CA ARG A 589 27.35 3.45 -3.26
C ARG A 589 27.78 3.84 -1.84
N ASP A 590 27.43 3.03 -0.85
CA ASP A 590 27.85 3.26 0.54
C ASP A 590 29.38 3.12 0.70
N LEU A 591 30.02 2.22 -0.05
CA LEU A 591 31.47 2.08 -0.13
C LEU A 591 32.13 3.33 -0.74
N GLU A 592 31.58 3.84 -1.84
CA GLU A 592 32.01 5.09 -2.49
C GLU A 592 31.82 6.32 -1.59
N GLU A 593 30.78 6.32 -0.76
CA GLU A 593 30.51 7.35 0.26
C GLU A 593 31.41 7.21 1.51
N GLY A 594 32.28 6.19 1.57
CA GLY A 594 33.28 6.00 2.63
C GLY A 594 32.79 5.20 3.84
N SER A 595 31.77 4.36 3.69
CA SER A 595 31.29 3.47 4.75
C SER A 595 32.35 2.45 5.17
N ALA A 596 32.62 2.38 6.48
CA ALA A 596 33.61 1.47 7.05
C ALA A 596 33.21 -0.02 6.99
N THR A 597 31.90 -0.32 6.86
CA THR A 597 31.39 -1.71 6.89
C THR A 597 30.97 -2.22 5.51
N ALA A 598 30.74 -1.33 4.54
CA ALA A 598 30.19 -1.67 3.23
C ALA A 598 31.01 -2.76 2.50
N ALA A 599 32.34 -2.71 2.56
CA ALA A 599 33.19 -3.74 1.96
C ALA A 599 32.98 -5.13 2.59
N HIS A 600 32.86 -5.21 3.91
CA HIS A 600 32.63 -6.48 4.63
C HIS A 600 31.23 -7.02 4.38
N GLU A 601 30.24 -6.14 4.28
CA GLU A 601 28.86 -6.49 3.96
C GLU A 601 28.74 -6.98 2.52
N LEU A 602 29.45 -6.35 1.57
CA LEU A 602 29.48 -6.75 0.17
C LEU A 602 30.15 -8.12 -0.02
N VAL A 603 31.30 -8.36 0.62
CA VAL A 603 31.98 -9.67 0.62
C VAL A 603 31.06 -10.74 1.21
N SER A 604 30.40 -10.44 2.33
CA SER A 604 29.48 -11.39 2.96
C SER A 604 28.23 -11.64 2.12
N LEU A 605 27.75 -10.64 1.38
CA LEU A 605 26.62 -10.77 0.45
C LEU A 605 26.99 -11.68 -0.73
N ALA A 606 28.15 -11.46 -1.35
CA ALA A 606 28.64 -12.25 -2.47
C ALA A 606 28.86 -13.72 -2.08
N ALA A 607 29.49 -13.98 -0.92
CA ALA A 607 29.71 -15.34 -0.44
C ALA A 607 28.42 -16.12 -0.13
N ARG A 608 27.30 -15.43 0.16
CA ARG A 608 25.98 -16.08 0.36
C ARG A 608 25.21 -16.35 -0.92
N HIS A 609 25.62 -15.73 -2.04
CA HIS A 609 24.91 -15.79 -3.33
C HIS A 609 25.88 -16.19 -4.43
N THR A 610 26.58 -17.31 -4.25
CA THR A 610 27.59 -17.84 -5.18
C THR A 610 27.00 -18.35 -6.51
N ASP A 611 25.67 -18.27 -6.67
CA ASP A 611 24.90 -18.62 -7.87
C ASP A 611 24.36 -17.39 -8.63
N ASP A 612 24.51 -16.17 -8.07
CA ASP A 612 24.00 -14.93 -8.69
C ASP A 612 25.03 -14.35 -9.67
N ALA A 613 24.98 -14.80 -10.94
CA ALA A 613 25.93 -14.37 -11.96
C ALA A 613 25.90 -12.85 -12.25
N ALA A 614 24.75 -12.19 -12.07
CA ALA A 614 24.63 -10.74 -12.28
C ALA A 614 25.37 -9.97 -11.18
N LEU A 615 25.28 -10.41 -9.91
CA LEU A 615 26.06 -9.84 -8.81
C LEU A 615 27.57 -9.88 -9.09
N TYR A 616 28.07 -10.97 -9.65
CA TYR A 616 29.51 -11.13 -9.91
C TYR A 616 29.96 -10.36 -11.16
N CYS A 617 29.27 -10.55 -12.29
CA CYS A 617 29.68 -9.99 -13.57
C CYS A 617 29.36 -8.49 -13.69
N ASP A 618 28.20 -8.05 -13.20
CA ASP A 618 27.75 -6.68 -13.41
C ASP A 618 28.22 -5.72 -12.32
N LEU A 619 28.59 -6.23 -11.15
CA LEU A 619 29.03 -5.44 -10.00
C LEU A 619 30.44 -5.80 -9.52
N LEU A 620 30.66 -7.02 -9.02
CA LEU A 620 31.87 -7.35 -8.25
C LEU A 620 33.17 -7.18 -9.05
N VAL A 621 33.24 -7.70 -10.29
CA VAL A 621 34.42 -7.60 -11.17
C VAL A 621 34.74 -6.14 -11.55
N LYS A 622 33.75 -5.26 -11.54
CA LYS A 622 33.91 -3.84 -11.90
C LYS A 622 34.36 -2.98 -10.72
N LEU A 623 34.28 -3.50 -9.50
CA LEU A 623 34.73 -2.78 -8.32
C LEU A 623 36.26 -2.81 -8.20
N PRO A 624 36.89 -1.69 -7.82
CA PRO A 624 38.31 -1.67 -7.59
C PRO A 624 38.71 -2.65 -6.48
N LEU A 625 39.58 -3.61 -6.78
CA LEU A 625 39.98 -4.64 -5.81
C LEU A 625 40.50 -4.04 -4.51
N HIS A 626 41.22 -2.91 -4.56
CA HIS A 626 41.79 -2.27 -3.38
C HIS A 626 40.75 -1.90 -2.30
N ASP A 627 39.50 -1.63 -2.68
CA ASP A 627 38.42 -1.29 -1.76
C ASP A 627 37.88 -2.53 -1.02
N LEU A 628 37.95 -3.70 -1.66
CA LEU A 628 37.44 -4.97 -1.12
C LEU A 628 38.53 -5.82 -0.47
N LEU A 629 39.79 -5.59 -0.82
CA LEU A 629 40.92 -6.42 -0.40
C LEU A 629 41.03 -6.58 1.13
N PRO A 630 40.86 -5.53 1.97
CA PRO A 630 40.88 -5.70 3.43
C PRO A 630 39.79 -6.64 3.94
N ALA A 631 38.58 -6.56 3.38
CA ALA A 631 37.44 -7.37 3.79
C ALA A 631 37.57 -8.83 3.33
N LEU A 632 38.11 -9.06 2.13
CA LEU A 632 38.40 -10.41 1.62
C LEU A 632 39.45 -11.13 2.49
N LEU A 633 40.51 -10.42 2.90
CA LEU A 633 41.55 -11.01 3.76
C LEU A 633 41.09 -11.20 5.21
N ALA A 634 40.11 -10.43 5.67
CA ALA A 634 39.54 -10.59 7.00
C ALA A 634 38.74 -11.91 7.13
N ASN A 635 38.24 -12.47 6.02
CA ASN A 635 37.54 -13.75 6.00
C ASN A 635 37.94 -14.56 4.76
N THR A 636 38.99 -15.35 4.92
CA THR A 636 39.57 -16.17 3.85
C THR A 636 38.58 -17.18 3.25
N GLN A 637 37.63 -17.69 4.04
CA GLN A 637 36.63 -18.63 3.53
C GLN A 637 35.67 -17.94 2.57
N HIS A 638 35.15 -16.76 2.92
CA HIS A 638 34.33 -15.96 2.00
C HIS A 638 35.10 -15.60 0.73
N ALA A 639 36.39 -15.28 0.84
CA ALA A 639 37.22 -15.02 -0.34
C ALA A 639 37.34 -16.24 -1.25
N ILE A 640 37.55 -17.44 -0.70
CA ILE A 640 37.60 -18.69 -1.48
C ILE A 640 36.24 -18.94 -2.19
N ASP A 641 35.13 -18.78 -1.46
CA ASP A 641 33.79 -19.01 -2.03
C ASP A 641 33.51 -18.05 -3.20
N ILE A 642 33.91 -16.78 -3.06
CA ILE A 642 33.80 -15.75 -4.10
C ILE A 642 34.69 -16.08 -5.30
N VAL A 643 35.95 -16.46 -5.09
CA VAL A 643 36.90 -16.78 -6.17
C VAL A 643 36.39 -17.97 -7.00
N ARG A 644 35.89 -19.02 -6.33
CA ARG A 644 35.29 -20.17 -7.02
C ARG A 644 34.04 -19.80 -7.79
N ALA A 645 33.14 -19.03 -7.18
CA ALA A 645 31.92 -18.56 -7.85
C ALA A 645 32.26 -17.69 -9.07
N MET A 646 33.23 -16.80 -8.95
CA MET A 646 33.67 -15.94 -10.05
C MET A 646 34.25 -16.77 -11.20
N ALA A 647 35.12 -17.75 -10.91
CA ALA A 647 35.67 -18.64 -11.93
C ALA A 647 34.58 -19.47 -12.63
N ALA A 648 33.56 -19.92 -11.89
CA ALA A 648 32.47 -20.77 -12.42
C ALA A 648 31.36 -20.00 -13.15
N LEU A 649 31.10 -18.75 -12.77
CA LEU A 649 29.95 -17.98 -13.27
C LEU A 649 30.28 -17.06 -14.44
N LEU A 650 31.53 -16.61 -14.59
CA LEU A 650 31.90 -15.80 -15.75
C LEU A 650 31.58 -16.57 -17.03
N GLY A 651 30.88 -15.92 -17.96
CA GLY A 651 30.44 -16.52 -19.22
C GLY A 651 29.16 -17.37 -19.20
N THR A 652 28.59 -17.67 -18.02
CA THR A 652 27.34 -18.47 -17.91
C THR A 652 26.06 -17.62 -18.08
N HIS A 653 26.09 -16.36 -17.66
CA HIS A 653 24.96 -15.42 -17.76
C HIS A 653 24.83 -14.79 -19.15
N ARG A 654 25.97 -14.49 -19.77
CA ARG A 654 26.12 -14.00 -21.15
C ARG A 654 27.55 -14.27 -21.61
N SER A 655 27.78 -14.30 -22.92
CA SER A 655 29.15 -14.34 -23.46
C SER A 655 29.94 -13.15 -22.91
N PRO A 656 31.08 -13.38 -22.23
CA PRO A 656 31.82 -12.30 -21.60
C PRO A 656 32.63 -11.56 -22.68
N GLU A 657 32.81 -10.26 -22.49
CA GLU A 657 33.68 -9.48 -23.37
C GLU A 657 35.15 -9.69 -22.98
N ARG A 658 36.09 -9.55 -23.94
CA ARG A 658 37.53 -9.71 -23.64
C ARG A 658 37.99 -8.84 -22.46
N GLY A 659 37.48 -7.62 -22.34
CA GLY A 659 37.82 -6.72 -21.23
C GLY A 659 37.29 -7.17 -19.86
N GLU A 660 36.16 -7.90 -19.82
CA GLU A 660 35.62 -8.47 -18.57
C GLU A 660 36.45 -9.66 -18.11
N VAL A 661 36.92 -10.48 -19.06
CA VAL A 661 37.86 -11.58 -18.80
C VAL A 661 39.19 -11.03 -18.27
N ASP A 662 39.75 -10.00 -18.91
CA ASP A 662 40.96 -9.33 -18.44
C ASP A 662 40.80 -8.80 -17.01
N ALA A 663 39.68 -8.15 -16.72
CA ALA A 663 39.39 -7.62 -15.38
C ALA A 663 39.29 -8.74 -14.34
N ALA A 664 38.61 -9.85 -14.66
CA ALA A 664 38.46 -10.99 -13.75
C ALA A 664 39.81 -11.68 -13.46
N ILE A 665 40.64 -11.92 -14.48
CA ILE A 665 41.98 -12.50 -14.30
C ILE A 665 42.84 -11.57 -13.43
N MET A 666 42.82 -10.26 -13.71
CA MET A 666 43.59 -9.29 -12.92
C MET A 666 43.09 -9.18 -11.48
N TRP A 667 41.79 -9.32 -11.24
CA TRP A 667 41.21 -9.34 -9.91
C TRP A 667 41.68 -10.57 -9.11
N LEU A 668 41.63 -11.76 -9.72
CA LEU A 668 42.14 -13.01 -9.14
C LEU A 668 43.64 -12.94 -8.83
N ILE A 669 44.44 -12.44 -9.78
CA ILE A 669 45.89 -12.28 -9.60
C ILE A 669 46.21 -11.26 -8.51
N GLY A 670 45.44 -10.17 -8.40
CA GLY A 670 45.61 -9.19 -7.31
C GLY A 670 45.38 -9.80 -5.93
N ILE A 671 44.38 -10.68 -5.79
CA ILE A 671 44.16 -11.43 -4.54
C ILE A 671 45.27 -12.44 -4.30
N ALA A 672 45.69 -13.19 -5.34
CA ALA A 672 46.77 -14.15 -5.26
C ALA A 672 48.09 -13.51 -4.78
N GLN A 673 48.45 -12.35 -5.33
CA GLN A 673 49.62 -11.57 -4.91
C GLN A 673 49.56 -11.22 -3.42
N ARG A 674 48.38 -10.81 -2.94
CA ARG A 674 48.20 -10.45 -1.54
C ARG A 674 48.18 -11.66 -0.61
N ALA A 675 47.54 -12.75 -1.01
CA ALA A 675 47.52 -14.02 -0.31
C ALA A 675 48.94 -14.59 -0.16
N ALA A 676 49.76 -14.51 -1.21
CA ALA A 676 51.18 -14.88 -1.18
C ALA A 676 51.97 -14.03 -0.19
N ALA A 677 51.71 -12.72 -0.12
CA ALA A 677 52.37 -11.82 0.82
C ALA A 677 51.96 -12.08 2.29
N THR A 678 50.77 -12.60 2.53
CA THR A 678 50.24 -12.92 3.87
C THR A 678 50.38 -14.39 4.26
N GLY A 679 50.92 -15.25 3.38
CA GLY A 679 51.08 -16.69 3.62
C GLY A 679 49.78 -17.50 3.59
N ALA A 680 48.72 -16.98 2.97
CA ALA A 680 47.43 -17.67 2.82
C ALA A 680 47.47 -18.60 1.58
N LEU A 681 48.16 -19.72 1.70
CA LEU A 681 48.46 -20.62 0.56
C LEU A 681 47.20 -21.20 -0.10
N ASP A 682 46.16 -21.56 0.66
CA ASP A 682 44.92 -22.11 0.10
C ASP A 682 44.20 -21.09 -0.80
N LEU A 683 44.11 -19.84 -0.36
CA LEU A 683 43.51 -18.76 -1.15
C LEU A 683 44.38 -18.43 -2.37
N LEU A 684 45.71 -18.48 -2.22
CA LEU A 684 46.65 -18.31 -3.34
C LEU A 684 46.42 -19.37 -4.42
N GLU A 685 46.30 -20.64 -4.04
CA GLU A 685 46.07 -21.74 -4.97
C GLU A 685 44.73 -21.61 -5.69
N GLU A 686 43.64 -21.31 -4.96
CA GLU A 686 42.31 -21.10 -5.57
C GLU A 686 42.28 -19.92 -6.55
N CYS A 687 42.93 -18.80 -6.20
CA CYS A 687 43.04 -17.66 -7.11
C CYS A 687 43.84 -17.98 -8.37
N CYS A 688 44.95 -18.72 -8.23
CA CYS A 688 45.75 -19.15 -9.37
C CYS A 688 44.97 -20.15 -10.24
N ASN A 689 44.23 -21.08 -9.63
CA ASN A 689 43.42 -22.05 -10.35
C ASN A 689 42.40 -21.34 -11.27
N GLY A 690 41.62 -20.41 -10.73
CA GLY A 690 40.69 -19.63 -11.54
C GLY A 690 41.38 -18.75 -12.59
N ALA A 691 42.46 -18.04 -12.22
CA ALA A 691 43.14 -17.15 -13.17
C ALA A 691 43.76 -17.91 -14.35
N PHE A 692 44.35 -19.08 -14.09
CA PHE A 692 45.03 -19.88 -15.11
C PHE A 692 44.05 -20.64 -16.00
N GLU A 693 42.92 -21.08 -15.46
CA GLU A 693 41.83 -21.66 -16.26
C GLU A 693 41.31 -20.65 -17.29
N TRP A 694 41.06 -19.41 -16.85
CA TRP A 694 40.59 -18.35 -17.73
C TRP A 694 41.64 -17.88 -18.75
N ASP A 695 42.92 -17.79 -18.36
CA ASP A 695 43.99 -17.49 -19.31
C ASP A 695 44.16 -18.58 -20.37
N ALA A 696 44.06 -19.85 -19.97
CA ALA A 696 44.14 -20.99 -20.88
C ALA A 696 43.04 -20.96 -21.96
N ASP A 697 41.84 -20.53 -21.60
CA ASP A 697 40.69 -20.50 -22.50
C ASP A 697 40.65 -19.26 -23.42
N TRP A 698 41.21 -18.12 -22.98
CA TRP A 698 41.03 -16.83 -23.67
C TRP A 698 42.30 -16.21 -24.24
N ASP A 699 43.49 -16.68 -23.84
CA ASP A 699 44.81 -16.23 -24.31
C ASP A 699 44.95 -14.69 -24.37
N GLN A 700 45.00 -14.06 -23.19
CA GLN A 700 44.99 -12.60 -23.07
C GLN A 700 46.36 -12.03 -22.70
N TRP A 701 46.92 -11.22 -23.61
CA TRP A 701 48.30 -10.75 -23.50
C TRP A 701 48.50 -9.73 -22.36
N GLY A 702 47.47 -8.99 -21.97
CA GLY A 702 47.52 -8.02 -20.87
C GLY A 702 47.78 -8.70 -19.52
N PRO A 703 46.88 -9.59 -19.07
CA PRO A 703 47.07 -10.37 -17.85
C PRO A 703 48.36 -11.21 -17.84
N GLN A 704 48.71 -11.85 -18.96
CA GLN A 704 49.95 -12.65 -19.06
C GLN A 704 51.20 -11.83 -18.75
N ARG A 705 51.28 -10.57 -19.17
CA ARG A 705 52.42 -9.70 -18.84
C ARG A 705 52.55 -9.45 -17.33
N GLU A 706 51.44 -9.19 -16.66
CA GLU A 706 51.39 -8.96 -15.22
C GLU A 706 51.72 -10.25 -14.44
N ILE A 707 51.18 -11.39 -14.86
CA ILE A 707 51.51 -12.70 -14.30
C ILE A 707 53.00 -12.99 -14.47
N ALA A 708 53.57 -12.81 -15.66
CA ALA A 708 54.99 -13.05 -15.91
C ALA A 708 55.90 -12.14 -15.06
N ALA A 709 55.50 -10.89 -14.82
CA ALA A 709 56.22 -10.00 -13.92
C ALA A 709 56.16 -10.50 -12.47
N TRP A 710 54.98 -10.94 -12.03
CA TRP A 710 54.77 -11.47 -10.68
C TRP A 710 55.50 -12.80 -10.44
N LEU A 711 55.52 -13.72 -11.40
CA LEU A 711 56.22 -15.02 -11.28
C LEU A 711 57.71 -14.85 -10.95
N ARG A 712 58.36 -13.79 -11.42
CA ARG A 712 59.78 -13.45 -11.10
C ARG A 712 60.00 -13.03 -9.65
N THR A 713 58.94 -12.69 -8.93
CA THR A 713 59.00 -12.24 -7.52
C THR A 713 58.79 -13.39 -6.53
N LEU A 714 58.28 -14.53 -7.00
CA LEU A 714 57.89 -15.64 -6.14
C LEU A 714 59.10 -16.47 -5.72
N THR A 715 59.12 -16.84 -4.44
CA THR A 715 60.14 -17.70 -3.84
C THR A 715 59.49 -18.66 -2.82
N SER A 716 60.24 -19.65 -2.35
CA SER A 716 59.85 -20.53 -1.23
C SER A 716 58.48 -21.20 -1.46
N ASP A 717 57.61 -21.29 -0.44
CA ASP A 717 56.36 -22.04 -0.52
C ASP A 717 55.38 -21.46 -1.55
N ASN A 718 55.35 -20.13 -1.72
CA ASN A 718 54.55 -19.47 -2.75
C ASN A 718 54.93 -19.96 -4.16
N ALA A 719 56.24 -20.09 -4.44
CA ALA A 719 56.70 -20.61 -5.72
C ALA A 719 56.37 -22.11 -5.89
N SER A 720 56.35 -22.90 -4.81
CA SER A 720 55.87 -24.30 -4.85
C SER A 720 54.40 -24.39 -5.23
N SER A 721 53.53 -23.64 -4.55
CA SER A 721 52.08 -23.65 -4.78
C SER A 721 51.74 -23.19 -6.19
N VAL A 722 52.31 -22.07 -6.66
CA VAL A 722 52.06 -21.57 -8.02
C VAL A 722 52.61 -22.53 -9.08
N ALA A 723 53.78 -23.14 -8.87
CA ALA A 723 54.30 -24.17 -9.77
C ALA A 723 53.38 -25.41 -9.84
N SER A 724 52.74 -25.77 -8.73
CA SER A 724 51.74 -26.84 -8.69
C SER A 724 50.53 -26.53 -9.57
N MET A 725 50.00 -25.30 -9.46
CA MET A 725 48.87 -24.83 -10.28
C MET A 725 49.24 -24.76 -11.77
N LEU A 726 50.43 -24.26 -12.12
CA LEU A 726 50.89 -24.24 -13.51
C LEU A 726 51.02 -25.65 -14.12
N ARG A 727 51.40 -26.67 -13.35
CA ARG A 727 51.41 -28.07 -13.83
C ARG A 727 50.00 -28.58 -14.17
N GLN A 728 48.99 -28.12 -13.45
CA GLN A 728 47.59 -28.51 -13.68
C GLN A 728 47.01 -27.79 -14.92
N HIS A 729 47.45 -26.57 -15.20
CA HIS A 729 46.97 -25.72 -16.30
C HIS A 729 47.97 -25.62 -17.45
N ARG A 730 48.05 -26.67 -18.26
CA ARG A 730 49.11 -26.80 -19.29
C ARG A 730 49.11 -25.73 -20.37
N ASN A 731 47.93 -25.36 -20.87
CA ASN A 731 47.79 -24.35 -21.93
C ASN A 731 48.26 -22.98 -21.45
N CYS A 732 47.81 -22.56 -20.25
CA CYS A 732 48.29 -21.36 -19.58
C CYS A 732 49.81 -21.40 -19.35
N ALA A 733 50.36 -22.53 -18.88
CA ALA A 733 51.80 -22.68 -18.69
C ALA A 733 52.61 -22.47 -19.99
N ALA A 734 52.08 -22.88 -21.15
CA ALA A 734 52.74 -22.72 -22.45
C ALA A 734 52.93 -21.23 -22.84
N HIS A 735 52.01 -20.35 -22.44
CA HIS A 735 52.11 -18.90 -22.66
C HIS A 735 53.37 -18.29 -21.99
N PHE A 736 53.88 -18.94 -20.95
CA PHE A 736 55.06 -18.50 -20.19
C PHE A 736 56.36 -19.20 -20.58
N SER A 737 56.41 -19.90 -21.72
CA SER A 737 57.63 -20.60 -22.21
C SER A 737 58.88 -19.71 -22.32
N HIS A 738 58.71 -18.41 -22.56
CA HIS A 738 59.79 -17.42 -22.58
C HIS A 738 60.49 -17.22 -21.22
N LEU A 739 59.93 -17.75 -20.12
CA LEU A 739 60.50 -17.69 -18.77
C LEU A 739 61.38 -18.89 -18.39
N ILE A 740 61.46 -19.94 -19.23
CA ILE A 740 62.19 -21.18 -18.93
C ILE A 740 63.68 -20.94 -18.64
N ASP A 741 64.28 -20.00 -19.36
CA ASP A 741 65.70 -19.63 -19.21
C ASP A 741 65.91 -18.38 -18.35
N ASP A 742 64.84 -17.81 -17.79
CA ASP A 742 64.92 -16.60 -16.97
C ASP A 742 65.44 -16.93 -15.56
N VAL A 743 66.68 -16.55 -15.27
CA VAL A 743 67.36 -16.83 -14.00
C VAL A 743 66.68 -16.20 -12.78
N PHE A 744 65.80 -15.22 -12.97
CA PHE A 744 65.05 -14.59 -11.88
C PHE A 744 63.80 -15.36 -11.49
N VAL A 745 63.39 -16.38 -12.27
CA VAL A 745 62.23 -17.22 -11.96
C VAL A 745 62.67 -18.45 -11.17
N ASP A 746 61.95 -18.76 -10.08
CA ASP A 746 62.21 -19.92 -9.24
C ASP A 746 62.26 -21.21 -10.08
N HIS A 747 63.27 -22.06 -9.83
CA HIS A 747 63.48 -23.29 -10.57
C HIS A 747 62.26 -24.23 -10.62
N ARG A 748 61.39 -24.21 -9.60
CA ARG A 748 60.16 -25.02 -9.57
C ARG A 748 59.11 -24.53 -10.57
N ILE A 749 59.00 -23.21 -10.72
CA ILE A 749 58.11 -22.58 -11.71
C ILE A 749 58.66 -22.85 -13.10
N ARG A 750 59.98 -22.70 -13.31
CA ARG A 750 60.62 -23.02 -14.61
C ARG A 750 60.45 -24.49 -14.98
N ALA A 751 60.57 -25.41 -14.02
CA ALA A 751 60.31 -26.83 -14.23
C ALA A 751 58.85 -27.09 -14.62
N ALA A 752 57.88 -26.49 -13.93
CA ALA A 752 56.46 -26.61 -14.24
C ALA A 752 56.12 -26.14 -15.68
N ILE A 753 56.71 -25.02 -16.12
CA ILE A 753 56.56 -24.51 -17.49
C ILE A 753 57.21 -25.46 -18.50
N THR A 754 58.41 -25.98 -18.19
CA THR A 754 59.17 -26.87 -19.08
C THR A 754 58.47 -28.21 -19.29
N GLU A 755 58.01 -28.84 -18.22
CA GLU A 755 57.29 -30.12 -18.25
C GLU A 755 56.09 -30.07 -19.20
N ASN A 756 55.39 -28.93 -19.22
CA ASN A 756 54.24 -28.71 -20.09
C ASN A 756 54.62 -28.32 -21.52
N GLY A 757 55.72 -27.59 -21.74
CA GLY A 757 56.20 -27.21 -23.07
C GLY A 757 56.83 -28.37 -23.89
N SER A 758 57.29 -29.45 -23.24
CA SER A 758 57.86 -30.61 -23.92
C SER A 758 56.85 -31.57 -24.58
N ALA A 759 55.55 -31.48 -24.22
CA ALA A 759 54.51 -32.34 -24.80
C ALA A 759 54.04 -31.88 -26.19
N ASP A 760 53.96 -30.56 -26.44
CA ASP A 760 53.50 -30.01 -27.72
C ASP A 760 54.50 -30.17 -28.87
N ARG A 761 55.80 -30.25 -28.57
CA ARG A 761 56.82 -30.58 -29.59
C ARG A 761 56.65 -32.00 -30.15
N ALA A 762 56.08 -32.93 -29.38
CA ALA A 762 55.81 -34.29 -29.85
C ALA A 762 54.50 -34.42 -30.65
N HIS A 763 53.58 -33.47 -30.55
CA HIS A 763 52.34 -33.43 -31.33
C HIS A 763 52.50 -32.67 -32.66
N ALA A 764 53.25 -31.56 -32.67
CA ALA A 764 53.52 -30.79 -33.89
C ALA A 764 54.31 -31.56 -34.96
N ASP A 765 55.23 -32.46 -34.55
CA ASP A 765 55.99 -33.30 -35.49
C ASP A 765 55.13 -34.43 -36.11
N ASN A 766 53.96 -34.74 -35.54
CA ASN A 766 53.07 -35.80 -36.04
C ASN A 766 52.01 -35.28 -37.03
N GLU A 767 51.67 -33.99 -36.99
CA GLU A 767 50.71 -33.37 -37.92
C GLU A 767 51.36 -32.83 -39.21
N ALA A 768 52.68 -32.59 -39.22
CA ALA A 768 53.40 -32.14 -40.42
C ALA A 768 53.55 -33.22 -41.52
N GLY A 769 53.12 -34.46 -41.27
CA GLY A 769 53.27 -35.60 -42.19
C GLY A 769 52.15 -35.81 -43.20
N THR A 770 51.04 -35.05 -43.15
CA THR A 770 49.85 -35.38 -43.96
C THR A 770 49.19 -34.15 -44.60
N ILE A 771 49.83 -33.56 -45.61
CA ILE A 771 49.14 -32.68 -46.56
C ILE A 771 49.49 -33.13 -47.98
N ALA A 772 48.55 -33.84 -48.62
CA ALA A 772 48.51 -34.03 -50.06
C ALA A 772 47.92 -32.78 -50.73
N PRO A 773 48.38 -32.38 -51.94
CA PRO A 773 47.96 -31.13 -52.56
C PRO A 773 46.75 -31.37 -53.47
N GLU A 774 45.72 -30.53 -53.36
CA GLU A 774 44.79 -30.31 -54.48
C GLU A 774 44.66 -28.81 -54.79
N LEU A 775 45.06 -28.52 -56.03
CA LEU A 775 44.85 -27.32 -56.85
C LEU A 775 43.61 -27.57 -57.74
N PRO A 776 43.02 -26.56 -58.43
CA PRO A 776 43.65 -25.32 -58.94
C PRO A 776 43.09 -23.99 -58.44
#